data_AF-A0A351E861-F1
#
_entry.id   AF-A0A351E861-F1
#
_cell.length_a   1.000
_cell.length_b   1.000
_cell.length_c   1.000
_cell.angle_alpha   90.00
_cell.angle_beta   90.00
_cell.angle_gamma   90.00
#
_symmetry.space_group_name_H-M   'P 1'
#
loop_
_entity.id
_entity.type
_entity.pdbx_description
1 polymer ?
#
loop_
_entity_poly.entity_id
_entity_poly.type
_entity_poly.pdbx_seq_one_letter_code
_entity_poly.pdbx_strand_id
1 'polypeptide(L)'
;MPYLKMIRQAALGAAVCAALLQAPLFPAAVRAAEPPLQQEITDTADTTAAAAEETPAVIDHSAEYKPVVNEFLKEGEGRPASETVPKTVPKYTGEDRKAENELLKLNKNYAKEKTAARKARAAAEKERAEIREKKQASRTTYSLTLDTDKYQQQTLQVNGSAVTFRAYEGLPYAARPYAPEYQKLNLYVPDAYFHGGSVNGYTAETAPIFMPNNVGGYMPGDAATPSETSRHGGANAVLRALSRGCVVAAPAIRGRTLQDANGYYVGKAPALIVDYKAAVRYVRLLRDKGLLPAGDTDRIVASGTSAGGALAALLGATGNSRDYQGYLKDIGAAKERDDIFAVQAYCPITNLDNADMAYEWMFNGIPMADKKPVRELPSGASSDGKIQLPPEAGGVVKPLTEQQRKASAKLKESFATYLNDLNLKDGKGNILNVATDGSGLFKEYIEGKYIEAAQAALDNGTRLGNPDWLTVSGSKVVFMDTVKYANAVKRLKSVPAFDSFDLSSGENSEFGDAETDRRHFTWYSLVESGELNLPDPDTEKAEDEKAALAWRLAEGKPQERLALRKAQIEKEKKQEALPTFQHVATPQVIKMMNPMYYIGTPDAGTAPYWRIRHGVLDRDTALAVPAILALKLENEGARVDFQAVWGYGHDGDYDLDQLFDWIDASIQDQENKKDVPVASQKRI
;
A
#
# COMPACT_ATOMS: atom_id res chain seq x y z
N MET A 1 -14.42 -2.61 -18.63
CA MET A 1 -14.59 -1.27 -18.03
C MET A 1 -14.61 -1.44 -16.52
N PRO A 2 -13.47 -1.22 -15.83
CA PRO A 2 -13.43 -1.17 -14.37
C PRO A 2 -13.70 0.24 -13.83
N TYR A 3 -13.36 1.29 -14.59
CA TYR A 3 -13.33 2.68 -14.12
C TYR A 3 -14.65 3.19 -13.51
N LEU A 4 -15.82 2.89 -14.09
CA LEU A 4 -17.12 3.28 -13.48
C LEU A 4 -17.52 2.45 -12.24
N LYS A 5 -16.82 1.36 -11.90
CA LYS A 5 -17.07 0.62 -10.65
C LYS A 5 -16.36 1.27 -9.45
N MET A 6 -15.21 1.92 -9.66
CA MET A 6 -14.47 2.60 -8.59
C MET A 6 -15.27 3.75 -7.97
N ILE A 7 -15.96 4.56 -8.80
CA ILE A 7 -16.85 5.64 -8.32
C ILE A 7 -18.09 5.09 -7.57
N ARG A 8 -18.48 3.83 -7.81
CA ARG A 8 -19.71 3.24 -7.24
C ARG A 8 -19.56 2.52 -5.90
N GLN A 9 -18.34 2.26 -5.42
CA GLN A 9 -18.17 1.55 -4.13
C GLN A 9 -18.25 2.46 -2.90
N ALA A 10 -18.05 3.78 -3.05
CA ALA A 10 -18.09 4.76 -1.96
C ALA A 10 -19.50 5.26 -1.57
N ALA A 11 -20.57 4.46 -1.80
CA ALA A 11 -21.95 4.95 -1.65
C ALA A 11 -23.02 3.97 -1.13
N LEU A 12 -22.73 2.67 -0.93
CA LEU A 12 -23.71 1.74 -0.34
C LEU A 12 -23.02 0.70 0.56
N GLY A 13 -23.10 0.91 1.87
CA GLY A 13 -22.52 0.04 2.89
C GLY A 13 -23.30 0.04 4.20
N ALA A 14 -24.53 -0.50 4.21
CA ALA A 14 -25.25 -0.90 5.42
C ALA A 14 -26.40 -1.89 5.10
N ALA A 15 -26.55 -2.93 5.93
CA ALA A 15 -27.64 -3.94 6.00
C ALA A 15 -27.44 -5.34 5.33
N VAL A 16 -26.64 -6.16 6.02
CA VAL A 16 -26.68 -7.61 6.31
C VAL A 16 -27.65 -8.58 5.57
N CYS A 17 -27.05 -9.74 5.23
CA CYS A 17 -27.47 -11.09 4.78
C CYS A 17 -28.83 -11.73 5.13
N ALA A 18 -29.09 -12.83 4.38
CA ALA A 18 -29.99 -14.00 4.59
C ALA A 18 -31.43 -13.88 4.02
N ALA A 19 -32.04 -14.88 3.37
CA ALA A 19 -31.60 -16.20 2.86
C ALA A 19 -32.53 -16.73 1.72
N LEU A 20 -32.21 -17.89 1.14
CA LEU A 20 -32.97 -18.58 0.06
C LEU A 20 -34.01 -19.59 0.60
N LEU A 21 -35.09 -19.83 -0.18
CA LEU A 21 -36.10 -20.91 -0.05
C LEU A 21 -37.04 -20.77 1.19
N GLN A 22 -38.34 -21.15 1.20
CA GLN A 22 -39.22 -21.91 0.31
C GLN A 22 -40.72 -21.53 0.61
N ALA A 23 -41.70 -22.16 -0.05
CA ALA A 23 -43.15 -21.99 0.18
C ALA A 23 -43.83 -23.35 0.46
N PRO A 24 -45.12 -23.47 0.85
CA PRO A 24 -45.94 -22.70 1.83
C PRO A 24 -46.86 -23.58 2.74
N LEU A 25 -47.71 -22.96 3.59
CA LEU A 25 -48.89 -23.52 4.34
C LEU A 25 -48.57 -24.48 5.53
N PHE A 26 -49.30 -24.59 6.65
CA PHE A 26 -50.60 -24.12 7.20
C PHE A 26 -50.47 -23.89 8.76
N PRO A 27 -51.50 -23.54 9.58
CA PRO A 27 -51.32 -22.81 10.85
C PRO A 27 -51.74 -23.54 12.15
N ALA A 28 -51.29 -23.03 13.32
CA ALA A 28 -52.11 -22.61 14.49
C ALA A 28 -51.40 -22.71 15.87
N ALA A 29 -51.80 -21.79 16.78
CA ALA A 29 -51.85 -21.91 18.25
C ALA A 29 -50.59 -21.70 19.17
N VAL A 30 -50.43 -20.44 19.62
CA VAL A 30 -50.49 -19.98 21.04
C VAL A 30 -49.41 -20.39 22.10
N ARG A 31 -48.82 -19.33 22.71
CA ARG A 31 -48.21 -19.17 24.06
C ARG A 31 -46.76 -19.62 24.38
N ALA A 32 -45.88 -18.62 24.39
CA ALA A 32 -45.25 -17.99 25.57
C ALA A 32 -44.25 -18.73 26.51
N ALA A 33 -43.14 -18.00 26.75
CA ALA A 33 -42.24 -17.97 27.91
C ALA A 33 -41.08 -19.00 28.03
N GLU A 34 -39.91 -18.44 28.32
CA GLU A 34 -38.58 -19.04 28.56
C GLU A 34 -38.40 -19.46 30.06
N PRO A 35 -37.18 -19.82 30.54
CA PRO A 35 -36.30 -20.97 30.27
C PRO A 35 -36.00 -21.68 31.64
N PRO A 36 -34.79 -22.17 32.04
CA PRO A 36 -33.58 -22.68 31.36
C PRO A 36 -33.08 -24.06 31.92
N LEU A 37 -31.83 -24.44 31.58
CA LEU A 37 -30.85 -25.28 32.32
C LEU A 37 -30.68 -26.80 32.02
N GLN A 38 -29.42 -27.10 31.63
CA GLN A 38 -28.48 -28.14 32.12
C GLN A 38 -28.62 -29.65 31.80
N GLN A 39 -27.54 -30.10 31.14
CA GLN A 39 -26.66 -31.25 31.45
C GLN A 39 -26.94 -32.69 30.98
N GLU A 40 -25.82 -33.28 30.53
CA GLU A 40 -25.39 -34.69 30.54
C GLU A 40 -26.04 -35.68 29.55
N ILE A 41 -25.27 -36.12 28.54
CA ILE A 41 -24.43 -37.35 28.49
C ILE A 41 -25.27 -38.63 28.47
N THR A 42 -25.20 -39.38 27.37
CA THR A 42 -24.82 -40.82 27.35
C THR A 42 -24.67 -41.35 25.92
N ASP A 43 -23.79 -42.34 25.76
CA ASP A 43 -23.52 -43.05 24.51
C ASP A 43 -24.65 -44.00 24.06
N THR A 44 -24.73 -44.26 22.75
CA THR A 44 -24.81 -45.58 22.10
C THR A 44 -25.03 -45.35 20.58
N ALA A 45 -24.08 -45.68 19.70
CA ALA A 45 -23.64 -47.01 19.24
C ALA A 45 -24.40 -47.50 17.99
N ASP A 46 -23.64 -47.70 16.92
CA ASP A 46 -23.87 -48.50 15.70
C ASP A 46 -25.11 -48.29 14.81
N THR A 47 -24.87 -47.97 13.53
CA THR A 47 -24.97 -49.02 12.48
C THR A 47 -24.26 -48.64 11.17
N THR A 48 -23.70 -49.66 10.54
CA THR A 48 -22.82 -49.65 9.35
C THR A 48 -23.51 -49.45 7.99
N ALA A 49 -22.89 -48.70 7.07
CA ALA A 49 -22.83 -48.96 5.60
C ALA A 49 -21.85 -47.96 4.95
N ALA A 50 -20.63 -48.32 4.57
CA ALA A 50 -20.25 -49.06 3.36
C ALA A 50 -20.15 -48.22 2.06
N ALA A 51 -18.96 -47.61 1.88
CA ALA A 51 -18.21 -47.38 0.64
C ALA A 51 -18.90 -46.93 -0.67
N ALA A 52 -18.47 -45.76 -1.17
CA ALA A 52 -18.11 -45.58 -2.58
C ALA A 52 -16.88 -44.65 -2.66
N GLU A 53 -15.80 -45.10 -3.31
CA GLU A 53 -14.68 -44.23 -3.67
C GLU A 53 -15.05 -43.45 -4.94
N GLU A 54 -14.91 -42.13 -4.92
CA GLU A 54 -14.68 -41.35 -6.16
C GLU A 54 -13.43 -40.49 -5.99
N THR A 55 -12.53 -40.62 -6.95
CA THR A 55 -11.30 -39.82 -7.07
C THR A 55 -11.62 -38.33 -7.16
N PRO A 56 -10.93 -37.43 -6.43
CA PRO A 56 -11.07 -36.01 -6.66
C PRO A 56 -10.50 -35.69 -8.05
N ALA A 57 -11.38 -35.32 -8.98
CA ALA A 57 -11.00 -34.87 -10.30
C ALA A 57 -10.05 -33.67 -10.19
N VAL A 58 -8.96 -33.71 -10.96
CA VAL A 58 -7.99 -32.61 -11.07
C VAL A 58 -8.72 -31.34 -11.50
N ILE A 59 -8.82 -30.36 -10.61
CA ILE A 59 -9.38 -29.05 -10.96
C ILE A 59 -8.32 -28.28 -11.75
N ASP A 60 -8.45 -28.37 -13.07
CA ASP A 60 -7.74 -27.49 -13.99
C ASP A 60 -8.21 -26.04 -13.78
N HIS A 61 -7.32 -25.21 -13.22
CA HIS A 61 -7.56 -23.78 -13.02
C HIS A 61 -7.15 -22.91 -14.23
N SER A 62 -6.80 -23.51 -15.38
CA SER A 62 -6.50 -22.77 -16.62
C SER A 62 -7.75 -22.33 -17.41
N ALA A 63 -8.74 -21.76 -16.71
CA ALA A 63 -9.97 -21.25 -17.30
C ALA A 63 -9.99 -19.71 -17.33
N GLU A 64 -9.66 -19.19 -18.52
CA GLU A 64 -9.91 -17.86 -19.08
C GLU A 64 -10.76 -16.86 -18.28
N TYR A 65 -10.28 -15.61 -18.25
CA TYR A 65 -11.01 -14.42 -17.83
C TYR A 65 -12.34 -14.27 -18.60
N LYS A 66 -13.41 -14.88 -18.07
CA LYS A 66 -14.76 -14.72 -18.63
C LYS A 66 -15.13 -13.23 -18.57
N PRO A 67 -15.46 -12.58 -19.70
CA PRO A 67 -15.87 -11.20 -19.66
C PRO A 67 -17.15 -11.11 -18.83
N VAL A 68 -17.14 -10.28 -17.79
CA VAL A 68 -18.35 -9.95 -17.02
C VAL A 68 -19.41 -9.47 -18.00
N VAL A 69 -20.40 -10.32 -18.25
CA VAL A 69 -21.66 -9.92 -18.86
C VAL A 69 -22.31 -8.98 -17.87
N ASN A 70 -22.64 -7.76 -18.31
CA ASN A 70 -23.45 -6.87 -17.49
C ASN A 70 -24.88 -7.42 -17.44
N GLU A 71 -25.12 -8.34 -16.49
CA GLU A 71 -26.46 -8.62 -15.98
C GLU A 71 -26.93 -7.37 -15.21
N PHE A 72 -27.47 -6.40 -15.96
CA PHE A 72 -28.26 -5.34 -15.37
C PHE A 72 -29.53 -5.97 -14.80
N LEU A 73 -29.72 -5.80 -13.49
CA LEU A 73 -30.92 -6.14 -12.72
C LEU A 73 -31.22 -7.65 -12.64
N LYS A 74 -31.00 -8.24 -11.46
CA LYS A 74 -31.94 -9.26 -10.99
C LYS A 74 -33.26 -8.56 -10.68
N GLU A 75 -34.37 -9.10 -11.17
CA GLU A 75 -35.69 -8.58 -10.80
C GLU A 75 -35.94 -8.81 -9.31
N GLY A 76 -36.37 -7.76 -8.60
CA GLY A 76 -36.99 -7.89 -7.28
C GLY A 76 -36.12 -7.60 -6.07
N GLU A 77 -35.56 -6.39 -5.96
CA GLU A 77 -35.26 -5.77 -4.65
C GLU A 77 -35.47 -4.25 -4.75
N GLY A 78 -36.37 -3.70 -3.92
CA GLY A 78 -36.72 -2.26 -3.88
C GLY A 78 -38.11 -1.86 -4.40
N ARG A 79 -39.18 -2.13 -3.63
CA ARG A 79 -40.55 -1.56 -3.72
C ARG A 79 -41.23 -1.63 -2.34
N PRO A 80 -42.35 -0.92 -2.06
CA PRO A 80 -43.12 0.07 -2.85
C PRO A 80 -42.85 1.53 -2.35
N ALA A 81 -43.43 2.65 -2.82
CA ALA A 81 -44.28 3.12 -3.94
C ALA A 81 -44.15 4.68 -4.01
N SER A 82 -44.78 5.48 -4.89
CA SER A 82 -45.83 5.27 -5.90
C SER A 82 -45.59 6.08 -7.18
N GLU A 83 -45.33 5.40 -8.30
CA GLU A 83 -45.82 5.84 -9.61
C GLU A 83 -46.10 4.56 -10.41
N THR A 84 -47.30 4.46 -10.98
CA THR A 84 -47.79 3.17 -11.50
C THR A 84 -47.31 2.94 -12.92
N VAL A 85 -46.40 1.97 -13.10
CA VAL A 85 -46.09 1.43 -14.44
C VAL A 85 -47.40 0.91 -15.07
N PRO A 86 -47.81 1.39 -16.26
CA PRO A 86 -49.07 1.00 -16.87
C PRO A 86 -49.14 -0.51 -17.13
N LYS A 87 -50.15 -1.19 -16.56
CA LYS A 87 -50.39 -2.63 -16.74
C LYS A 87 -51.05 -3.00 -18.09
N THR A 88 -50.94 -2.15 -19.10
CA THR A 88 -51.46 -2.41 -20.45
C THR A 88 -50.29 -2.59 -21.41
N VAL A 89 -50.21 -3.76 -22.05
CA VAL A 89 -49.24 -3.99 -23.15
C VAL A 89 -49.55 -2.99 -24.26
N PRO A 90 -48.65 -2.06 -24.61
CA PRO A 90 -48.93 -1.07 -25.64
C PRO A 90 -49.16 -1.74 -26.99
N LYS A 91 -50.18 -1.30 -27.73
CA LYS A 91 -50.35 -1.72 -29.13
C LYS A 91 -49.28 -1.04 -29.98
N TYR A 92 -48.11 -1.68 -30.08
CA TYR A 92 -46.99 -1.20 -30.89
C TYR A 92 -47.41 -0.95 -32.34
N THR A 93 -47.13 0.26 -32.79
CA THR A 93 -47.27 0.69 -34.19
C THR A 93 -46.23 -0.01 -35.08
N GLY A 94 -46.34 0.16 -36.40
CA GLY A 94 -45.29 -0.26 -37.33
C GLY A 94 -43.96 0.45 -37.06
N GLU A 95 -44.00 1.68 -36.56
CA GLU A 95 -42.81 2.47 -36.22
C GLU A 95 -42.16 2.02 -34.90
N ASP A 96 -42.95 1.64 -33.90
CA ASP A 96 -42.44 1.06 -32.65
C ASP A 96 -41.65 -0.22 -32.92
N ARG A 97 -42.21 -1.13 -33.73
CA ARG A 97 -41.51 -2.35 -34.16
C ARG A 97 -40.24 -2.05 -34.96
N LYS A 98 -40.24 -0.98 -35.76
CA LYS A 98 -39.03 -0.51 -36.45
C LYS A 98 -37.98 0.00 -35.46
N ALA A 99 -38.39 0.75 -34.43
CA ALA A 99 -37.52 1.27 -33.39
C ALA A 99 -36.92 0.17 -32.50
N GLU A 100 -37.68 -0.88 -32.14
CA GLU A 100 -37.13 -2.05 -31.42
C GLU A 100 -36.06 -2.78 -32.24
N ASN A 101 -36.33 -3.01 -33.53
CA ASN A 101 -35.38 -3.63 -34.46
C ASN A 101 -34.12 -2.76 -34.65
N GLU A 102 -34.27 -1.44 -34.69
CA GLU A 102 -33.14 -0.51 -34.77
C GLU A 102 -32.33 -0.48 -33.47
N LEU A 103 -32.98 -0.50 -32.31
CA LEU A 103 -32.34 -0.57 -30.98
C LEU A 103 -31.52 -1.85 -30.82
N LEU A 104 -32.06 -3.00 -31.25
CA LEU A 104 -31.35 -4.27 -31.25
C LEU A 104 -30.12 -4.24 -32.18
N LYS A 105 -30.26 -3.68 -33.39
CA LYS A 105 -29.15 -3.49 -34.33
C LYS A 105 -28.09 -2.54 -33.78
N LEU A 106 -28.50 -1.43 -33.17
CA LEU A 106 -27.63 -0.43 -32.56
C LEU A 106 -26.78 -1.04 -31.45
N ASN A 107 -27.41 -1.76 -30.51
CA ASN A 107 -26.71 -2.47 -29.44
C ASN A 107 -25.74 -3.53 -29.98
N LYS A 108 -26.14 -4.32 -30.97
CA LYS A 108 -25.29 -5.34 -31.60
C LYS A 108 -24.09 -4.73 -32.34
N ASN A 109 -24.29 -3.61 -33.03
CA ASN A 109 -23.22 -2.91 -33.76
C ASN A 109 -22.23 -2.24 -32.80
N TYR A 110 -22.73 -1.57 -31.76
CA TYR A 110 -21.87 -0.94 -30.76
C TYR A 110 -21.09 -1.97 -29.92
N ALA A 111 -21.69 -3.13 -29.60
CA ALA A 111 -20.96 -4.24 -28.98
C ALA A 111 -19.81 -4.75 -29.87
N LYS A 112 -20.05 -4.91 -31.18
CA LYS A 112 -18.99 -5.26 -32.15
C LYS A 112 -17.90 -4.20 -32.22
N GLU A 113 -18.26 -2.91 -32.23
CA GLU A 113 -17.33 -1.78 -32.21
C GLU A 113 -16.44 -1.83 -30.97
N LYS A 114 -17.02 -2.03 -29.78
CA LYS A 114 -16.28 -2.21 -28.53
C LYS A 114 -15.35 -3.43 -28.55
N THR A 115 -15.75 -4.55 -29.15
CA THR A 115 -14.88 -5.71 -29.34
C THR A 115 -13.74 -5.42 -30.33
N ALA A 116 -14.00 -4.71 -31.42
CA ALA A 116 -12.98 -4.32 -32.39
C ALA A 116 -11.96 -3.34 -31.78
N ALA A 117 -12.42 -2.31 -31.06
CA ALA A 117 -11.57 -1.37 -30.35
C ALA A 117 -10.68 -2.06 -29.29
N ARG A 118 -11.23 -3.02 -28.53
CA ARG A 118 -10.42 -3.85 -27.60
C ARG A 118 -9.36 -4.67 -28.33
N LYS A 119 -9.70 -5.30 -29.46
CA LYS A 119 -8.73 -6.06 -30.28
C LYS A 119 -7.65 -5.15 -30.86
N ALA A 120 -8.00 -3.95 -31.33
CA ALA A 120 -7.04 -2.98 -31.84
C ALA A 120 -6.08 -2.48 -30.73
N ARG A 121 -6.59 -2.16 -29.53
CA ARG A 121 -5.77 -1.80 -28.37
C ARG A 121 -4.81 -2.95 -27.98
N ALA A 122 -5.30 -4.19 -27.90
CA ALA A 122 -4.48 -5.35 -27.60
C ALA A 122 -3.43 -5.66 -28.70
N ALA A 123 -3.74 -5.40 -29.97
CA ALA A 123 -2.77 -5.53 -31.07
C ALA A 123 -1.67 -4.47 -30.99
N ALA A 124 -2.02 -3.20 -30.73
CA ALA A 124 -1.05 -2.12 -30.54
C ALA A 124 -0.18 -2.32 -29.28
N GLU A 125 -0.76 -2.86 -28.21
CA GLU A 125 -0.02 -3.26 -27.00
C GLU A 125 0.93 -4.42 -27.28
N LYS A 126 0.52 -5.42 -28.07
CA LYS A 126 1.40 -6.52 -28.53
C LYS A 126 2.55 -6.00 -29.38
N GLU A 127 2.29 -5.09 -30.33
CA GLU A 127 3.33 -4.47 -31.15
C GLU A 127 4.34 -3.68 -30.30
N ARG A 128 3.86 -2.86 -29.35
CA ARG A 128 4.71 -2.18 -28.35
C ARG A 128 5.50 -3.19 -27.51
N ALA A 129 4.90 -4.32 -27.12
CA ALA A 129 5.57 -5.37 -26.38
C ALA A 129 6.66 -6.09 -27.21
N GLU A 130 6.43 -6.34 -28.50
CA GLU A 130 7.43 -6.90 -29.43
C GLU A 130 8.61 -5.93 -29.65
N ILE A 131 8.33 -4.63 -29.73
CA ILE A 131 9.38 -3.59 -29.77
C ILE A 131 10.18 -3.57 -28.45
N ARG A 132 9.49 -3.66 -27.30
CA ARG A 132 10.14 -3.74 -25.98
C ARG A 132 10.97 -5.01 -25.84
N GLU A 133 10.50 -6.15 -26.32
CA GLU A 133 11.21 -7.44 -26.28
C GLU A 133 12.46 -7.42 -27.17
N LYS A 134 12.41 -6.80 -28.36
CA LYS A 134 13.59 -6.56 -29.21
C LYS A 134 14.61 -5.65 -28.51
N LYS A 135 14.19 -4.52 -27.93
CA LYS A 135 15.06 -3.65 -27.12
C LYS A 135 15.64 -4.37 -25.89
N GLN A 136 14.85 -5.25 -25.26
CA GLN A 136 15.27 -6.09 -24.15
C GLN A 136 16.34 -7.11 -24.55
N ALA A 137 16.20 -7.73 -25.73
CA ALA A 137 17.15 -8.72 -26.25
C ALA A 137 18.51 -8.10 -26.61
N SER A 138 18.56 -6.80 -26.94
CA SER A 138 19.82 -6.06 -27.14
C SER A 138 20.55 -5.64 -25.85
N ARG A 139 19.98 -5.88 -24.65
CA ARG A 139 20.65 -5.54 -23.38
C ARG A 139 21.77 -6.54 -23.05
N THR A 140 22.87 -6.02 -22.53
CA THR A 140 23.95 -6.83 -21.93
C THR A 140 23.38 -7.82 -20.93
N THR A 141 23.75 -9.10 -21.08
CA THR A 141 23.32 -10.16 -20.16
C THR A 141 24.40 -10.42 -19.12
N TYR A 142 24.01 -10.43 -17.85
CA TYR A 142 24.87 -10.64 -16.69
C TYR A 142 24.65 -12.03 -16.09
N SER A 143 25.72 -12.64 -15.56
CA SER A 143 25.62 -13.91 -14.84
C SER A 143 25.14 -13.68 -13.41
N LEU A 144 24.07 -14.37 -13.00
CA LEU A 144 23.59 -14.40 -11.62
C LEU A 144 24.35 -15.46 -10.81
N THR A 145 25.60 -15.14 -10.50
CA THR A 145 26.58 -15.98 -9.79
C THR A 145 27.45 -15.11 -8.89
N LEU A 146 27.86 -15.66 -7.75
CA LEU A 146 28.87 -15.08 -6.87
C LEU A 146 30.17 -15.88 -6.99
N ASP A 147 31.28 -15.17 -7.17
CA ASP A 147 32.63 -15.70 -6.98
C ASP A 147 32.98 -15.52 -5.50
N THR A 148 33.03 -16.61 -4.74
CA THR A 148 33.21 -16.61 -3.28
C THR A 148 34.63 -16.23 -2.86
N ASP A 149 35.61 -16.35 -3.76
CA ASP A 149 37.01 -16.06 -3.50
C ASP A 149 37.35 -14.59 -3.80
N LYS A 150 36.51 -13.92 -4.62
CA LYS A 150 36.67 -12.52 -4.99
C LYS A 150 35.96 -11.56 -4.01
N TYR A 151 36.56 -11.40 -2.83
CA TYR A 151 36.12 -10.44 -1.81
C TYR A 151 37.20 -9.40 -1.45
N GLN A 152 36.80 -8.32 -0.79
CA GLN A 152 37.70 -7.48 0.01
C GLN A 152 37.45 -7.76 1.49
N GLN A 153 38.50 -7.99 2.28
CA GLN A 153 38.39 -8.04 3.73
C GLN A 153 38.58 -6.64 4.30
N GLN A 154 37.67 -6.22 5.17
CA GLN A 154 37.68 -4.91 5.79
C GLN A 154 37.42 -5.04 7.29
N THR A 155 37.98 -4.11 8.07
CA THR A 155 37.76 -3.99 9.51
C THR A 155 37.41 -2.54 9.83
N LEU A 156 36.26 -2.32 10.46
CA LEU A 156 35.79 -1.01 10.90
C LEU A 156 35.43 -1.05 12.39
N GLN A 157 35.29 0.10 13.02
CA GLN A 157 35.05 0.25 14.45
C GLN A 157 33.58 0.58 14.76
N VAL A 158 33.07 -0.06 15.81
CA VAL A 158 31.75 0.20 16.38
C VAL A 158 31.90 0.32 17.89
N ASN A 159 31.71 1.53 18.43
CA ASN A 159 31.91 1.83 19.85
C ASN A 159 33.28 1.35 20.38
N GLY A 160 34.33 1.46 19.57
CA GLY A 160 35.69 1.00 19.89
C GLY A 160 35.93 -0.52 19.76
N SER A 161 34.94 -1.29 19.31
CA SER A 161 35.07 -2.71 18.99
C SER A 161 35.25 -2.94 17.50
N ALA A 162 36.25 -3.74 17.13
CA ALA A 162 36.55 -4.07 15.74
C ALA A 162 35.51 -5.04 15.15
N VAL A 163 34.99 -4.71 13.97
CA VAL A 163 34.06 -5.50 13.17
C VAL A 163 34.74 -5.84 11.85
N THR A 164 35.17 -7.09 11.72
CA THR A 164 35.84 -7.61 10.51
C THR A 164 34.84 -8.37 9.65
N PHE A 165 34.81 -8.07 8.35
CA PHE A 165 33.86 -8.64 7.40
C PHE A 165 34.48 -8.78 6.00
N ARG A 166 33.85 -9.63 5.18
CA ARG A 166 34.14 -9.77 3.74
C ARG A 166 33.09 -9.04 2.93
N ALA A 167 33.54 -8.20 2.01
CA ALA A 167 32.73 -7.39 1.11
C ALA A 167 32.76 -7.95 -0.32
N TYR A 168 31.58 -8.25 -0.85
CA TYR A 168 31.34 -8.66 -2.23
C TYR A 168 30.45 -7.60 -2.90
N GLU A 169 31.06 -6.65 -3.60
CA GLU A 169 30.38 -5.45 -4.08
C GLU A 169 30.08 -5.47 -5.58
N GLY A 170 29.00 -4.80 -5.99
CA GLY A 170 28.63 -4.67 -7.41
C GLY A 170 28.05 -5.94 -8.05
N LEU A 171 27.45 -6.84 -7.26
CA LEU A 171 26.89 -8.10 -7.73
C LEU A 171 25.60 -7.86 -8.53
N PRO A 172 25.48 -8.27 -9.81
CA PRO A 172 24.24 -8.10 -10.56
C PRO A 172 23.14 -9.03 -10.02
N TYR A 173 22.02 -8.47 -9.57
CA TYR A 173 20.85 -9.26 -9.13
C TYR A 173 19.81 -9.49 -10.25
N ALA A 174 19.96 -8.78 -11.37
CA ALA A 174 19.12 -8.87 -12.56
C ALA A 174 19.99 -9.29 -13.77
N ALA A 175 19.60 -10.35 -14.49
CA ALA A 175 20.40 -10.83 -15.62
C ALA A 175 20.36 -9.89 -16.83
N ARG A 176 19.33 -9.04 -16.95
CA ARG A 176 19.13 -8.08 -18.05
C ARG A 176 18.65 -6.73 -17.48
N PRO A 177 19.52 -6.01 -16.75
CA PRO A 177 19.15 -4.75 -16.11
C PRO A 177 18.85 -3.67 -17.15
N TYR A 178 17.92 -2.77 -16.85
CA TYR A 178 17.75 -1.49 -17.54
C TYR A 178 18.87 -0.50 -17.18
N ALA A 179 19.28 -0.48 -15.91
CA ALA A 179 20.31 0.41 -15.40
C ALA A 179 21.26 -0.39 -14.50
N PRO A 180 22.35 -0.98 -15.04
CA PRO A 180 23.27 -1.84 -14.29
C PRO A 180 23.77 -1.23 -12.97
N GLU A 181 24.07 0.07 -12.98
CA GLU A 181 24.55 0.80 -11.80
C GLU A 181 23.53 0.86 -10.65
N TYR A 182 22.23 0.80 -10.97
CA TYR A 182 21.14 0.77 -10.01
C TYR A 182 20.47 -0.62 -9.91
N GLN A 183 21.08 -1.65 -10.49
CA GLN A 183 20.59 -3.03 -10.48
C GLN A 183 21.70 -4.03 -10.10
N LYS A 184 22.46 -3.62 -9.08
CA LYS A 184 23.55 -4.35 -8.44
C LYS A 184 23.37 -4.34 -6.91
N LEU A 185 23.96 -5.29 -6.22
CA LEU A 185 23.87 -5.49 -4.77
C LEU A 185 25.27 -5.63 -4.17
N ASN A 186 25.45 -5.09 -2.98
CA ASN A 186 26.62 -5.36 -2.15
C ASN A 186 26.23 -6.37 -1.05
N LEU A 187 27.04 -7.42 -0.90
CA LEU A 187 26.89 -8.43 0.14
C LEU A 187 28.06 -8.33 1.12
N TYR A 188 27.77 -8.13 2.40
CA TYR A 188 28.74 -8.07 3.48
C TYR A 188 28.49 -9.19 4.48
N VAL A 189 29.53 -9.97 4.78
CA VAL A 189 29.45 -11.16 5.63
C VAL A 189 30.47 -11.04 6.78
N PRO A 190 30.07 -11.17 8.06
CA PRO A 190 31.01 -11.22 9.18
C PRO A 190 32.08 -12.30 8.99
N ASP A 191 33.36 -11.94 9.16
CA ASP A 191 34.49 -12.81 8.78
C ASP A 191 34.57 -14.08 9.65
N ALA A 192 34.05 -14.03 10.89
CA ALA A 192 33.95 -15.17 11.78
C ALA A 192 33.23 -16.39 11.16
N TYR A 193 32.27 -16.16 10.25
CA TYR A 193 31.49 -17.23 9.61
C TYR A 193 32.31 -18.08 8.65
N PHE A 194 33.40 -17.56 8.09
CA PHE A 194 34.33 -18.31 7.24
C PHE A 194 35.29 -19.20 8.05
N HIS A 195 35.25 -19.11 9.37
CA HIS A 195 36.13 -19.82 10.30
C HIS A 195 35.36 -20.69 11.30
N GLY A 196 34.06 -20.95 11.04
CA GLY A 196 33.19 -21.71 11.94
C GLY A 196 32.87 -21.00 13.27
N GLY A 197 33.12 -19.69 13.34
CA GLY A 197 32.81 -18.87 14.50
C GLY A 197 31.37 -18.34 14.51
N SER A 198 31.02 -17.65 15.59
CA SER A 198 29.70 -17.04 15.80
C SER A 198 29.82 -15.56 16.18
N VAL A 199 28.80 -14.77 15.87
CA VAL A 199 28.67 -13.36 16.32
C VAL A 199 27.32 -13.21 17.02
N ASN A 200 27.34 -12.87 18.31
CA ASN A 200 26.16 -12.77 19.18
C ASN A 200 25.20 -13.98 19.12
N GLY A 201 25.75 -15.19 19.00
CA GLY A 201 24.98 -16.44 18.91
C GLY A 201 24.59 -16.87 17.49
N TYR A 202 24.67 -15.97 16.50
CA TYR A 202 24.45 -16.32 15.09
C TYR A 202 25.68 -17.02 14.48
N THR A 203 25.43 -18.02 13.64
CA THR A 203 26.43 -18.73 12.81
C THR A 203 26.23 -18.42 11.32
N ALA A 204 27.07 -19.00 10.45
CA ALA A 204 26.91 -18.88 9.00
C ALA A 204 25.51 -19.32 8.50
N GLU A 205 24.88 -20.28 9.18
CA GLU A 205 23.60 -20.87 8.81
C GLU A 205 22.39 -20.17 9.44
N THR A 206 22.55 -19.50 10.59
CA THR A 206 21.44 -18.94 11.38
C THR A 206 21.36 -17.41 11.36
N ALA A 207 22.41 -16.72 10.88
CA ALA A 207 22.47 -15.27 10.81
C ALA A 207 21.32 -14.68 9.97
N PRO A 208 20.57 -13.68 10.47
CA PRO A 208 19.60 -12.97 9.67
C PRO A 208 20.26 -12.17 8.55
N ILE A 209 19.51 -11.95 7.47
CA ILE A 209 19.97 -11.14 6.34
C ILE A 209 19.28 -9.78 6.42
N PHE A 210 20.01 -8.78 6.91
CA PHE A 210 19.55 -7.39 6.92
C PHE A 210 19.66 -6.81 5.50
N MET A 211 18.55 -6.29 4.98
CA MET A 211 18.42 -5.82 3.60
C MET A 211 17.95 -4.36 3.57
N PRO A 212 18.85 -3.39 3.85
CA PRO A 212 18.52 -1.97 3.82
C PRO A 212 18.45 -1.44 2.38
N ASN A 213 17.70 -0.35 2.18
CA ASN A 213 17.69 0.39 0.92
C ASN A 213 17.84 1.91 1.15
N ASN A 214 18.50 2.60 0.22
CA ASN A 214 18.78 4.04 0.29
C ASN A 214 17.79 4.90 -0.53
N VAL A 215 16.58 4.41 -0.82
CA VAL A 215 15.59 5.15 -1.62
C VAL A 215 15.00 6.30 -0.78
N GLY A 216 14.99 7.52 -1.34
CA GLY A 216 14.36 8.69 -0.73
C GLY A 216 13.60 9.51 -1.78
N GLY A 217 12.37 9.95 -1.49
CA GLY A 217 11.54 10.72 -2.44
C GLY A 217 11.31 10.02 -3.79
N TYR A 218 11.27 8.69 -3.80
CA TYR A 218 11.20 7.81 -4.98
C TYR A 218 12.35 8.02 -6.00
N MET A 219 13.45 8.64 -5.56
CA MET A 219 14.70 8.77 -6.32
C MET A 219 15.49 7.46 -6.30
N PRO A 220 16.45 7.26 -7.23
CA PRO A 220 17.34 6.11 -7.23
C PRO A 220 18.13 6.02 -5.93
N GLY A 221 18.28 4.82 -5.40
CA GLY A 221 19.07 4.55 -4.19
C GLY A 221 20.32 3.77 -4.54
N ASP A 222 21.50 4.26 -4.16
CA ASP A 222 22.76 3.51 -4.31
C ASP A 222 22.82 2.35 -3.31
N ALA A 223 23.59 1.30 -3.63
CA ALA A 223 23.84 0.19 -2.71
C ALA A 223 24.53 0.71 -1.43
N ALA A 224 23.96 0.41 -0.27
CA ALA A 224 24.49 0.88 1.00
C ALA A 224 25.83 0.20 1.35
N THR A 225 26.76 0.97 1.91
CA THR A 225 28.09 0.51 2.35
C THR A 225 28.25 0.65 3.87
N PRO A 226 29.11 -0.15 4.53
CA PRO A 226 29.48 0.04 5.93
C PRO A 226 30.17 1.40 6.16
N SER A 227 29.84 2.07 7.27
CA SER A 227 30.51 3.32 7.67
C SER A 227 30.55 3.44 9.20
N GLU A 228 31.69 3.88 9.74
CA GLU A 228 31.87 4.28 11.15
C GLU A 228 31.17 5.60 11.51
N THR A 229 30.63 6.29 10.50
CA THR A 229 29.95 7.58 10.65
C THR A 229 28.55 7.55 10.03
N SER A 230 27.61 8.18 10.71
CA SER A 230 26.20 8.31 10.31
C SER A 230 25.70 9.72 10.59
N ARG A 231 24.49 10.05 10.10
CA ARG A 231 23.78 11.30 10.42
C ARG A 231 23.56 11.53 11.93
N HIS A 232 23.52 10.45 12.72
CA HIS A 232 23.27 10.44 14.16
C HIS A 232 24.56 10.26 14.98
N GLY A 233 25.72 10.31 14.32
CA GLY A 233 27.00 9.88 14.89
C GLY A 233 27.15 8.35 14.90
N GLY A 234 28.37 7.88 15.14
CA GLY A 234 28.69 6.46 15.18
C GLY A 234 28.37 5.68 13.90
N ALA A 235 28.39 4.35 14.01
CA ALA A 235 28.24 3.44 12.88
C ALA A 235 26.86 3.50 12.24
N ASN A 236 26.81 3.40 10.90
CA ASN A 236 25.55 3.35 10.15
C ASN A 236 24.85 1.98 10.27
N ALA A 237 23.59 1.88 9.80
CA ALA A 237 22.78 0.67 9.89
C ALA A 237 23.46 -0.58 9.33
N VAL A 238 24.21 -0.47 8.22
CA VAL A 238 24.96 -1.57 7.61
C VAL A 238 26.06 -2.07 8.56
N LEU A 239 26.91 -1.18 9.05
CA LEU A 239 28.00 -1.58 9.96
C LEU A 239 27.46 -2.03 11.32
N ARG A 240 26.34 -1.46 11.80
CA ARG A 240 25.68 -1.94 13.01
C ARG A 240 25.10 -3.34 12.86
N ALA A 241 24.46 -3.65 11.74
CA ALA A 241 23.96 -5.00 11.45
C ALA A 241 25.10 -6.03 11.47
N LEU A 242 26.24 -5.73 10.83
CA LEU A 242 27.44 -6.58 10.88
C LEU A 242 27.96 -6.76 12.32
N SER A 243 27.99 -5.70 13.13
CA SER A 243 28.38 -5.78 14.55
C SER A 243 27.43 -6.63 15.40
N ARG A 244 26.17 -6.79 14.95
CA ARG A 244 25.17 -7.63 15.60
C ARG A 244 25.18 -9.08 15.09
N GLY A 245 25.95 -9.41 14.05
CA GLY A 245 25.99 -10.74 13.45
C GLY A 245 25.01 -10.94 12.29
N CYS A 246 24.38 -9.88 11.79
CA CYS A 246 23.63 -9.99 10.55
C CYS A 246 24.60 -10.14 9.37
N VAL A 247 24.20 -10.91 8.36
CA VAL A 247 24.68 -10.72 6.99
C VAL A 247 23.95 -9.51 6.42
N VAL A 248 24.62 -8.67 5.62
CA VAL A 248 23.97 -7.51 4.99
C VAL A 248 23.95 -7.68 3.48
N ALA A 249 22.76 -7.61 2.89
CA ALA A 249 22.54 -7.67 1.45
C ALA A 249 21.88 -6.35 1.00
N ALA A 250 22.68 -5.39 0.54
CA ALA A 250 22.26 -4.02 0.25
C ALA A 250 22.13 -3.79 -1.28
N PRO A 251 20.92 -3.84 -1.87
CA PRO A 251 20.70 -3.52 -3.27
C PRO A 251 20.79 -2.01 -3.54
N ALA A 252 21.39 -1.66 -4.67
CA ALA A 252 21.03 -0.45 -5.39
C ALA A 252 19.67 -0.65 -6.06
N ILE A 253 18.87 0.40 -6.17
CA ILE A 253 17.50 0.37 -6.66
C ILE A 253 17.30 1.54 -7.63
N ARG A 254 16.65 1.29 -8.79
CA ARG A 254 16.25 2.36 -9.72
C ARG A 254 15.29 3.35 -9.05
N GLY A 255 15.00 4.46 -9.72
CA GLY A 255 13.99 5.42 -9.25
C GLY A 255 13.61 6.42 -10.33
N ARG A 256 12.60 7.24 -10.03
CA ARG A 256 11.77 7.99 -11.00
C ARG A 256 12.50 8.92 -11.99
N THR A 257 13.76 9.27 -11.72
CA THR A 257 14.56 10.17 -12.57
C THR A 257 15.53 9.46 -13.51
N LEU A 258 15.67 8.12 -13.44
CA LEU A 258 16.55 7.42 -14.38
C LEU A 258 15.94 7.35 -15.77
N GLN A 259 16.76 7.70 -16.76
CA GLN A 259 16.49 7.55 -18.18
C GLN A 259 17.53 6.64 -18.83
N ASP A 260 17.14 5.95 -19.91
CA ASP A 260 18.10 5.29 -20.80
C ASP A 260 18.81 6.30 -21.72
N ALA A 261 19.75 5.82 -22.54
CA ALA A 261 20.49 6.65 -23.49
C ALA A 261 19.62 7.29 -24.60
N ASN A 262 18.34 6.92 -24.71
CA ASN A 262 17.37 7.48 -25.65
C ASN A 262 16.37 8.43 -24.96
N GLY A 263 16.51 8.66 -23.64
CA GLY A 263 15.62 9.52 -22.85
C GLY A 263 14.36 8.83 -22.31
N TYR A 264 14.16 7.53 -22.53
CA TYR A 264 13.02 6.81 -21.93
C TYR A 264 13.24 6.60 -20.45
N TYR A 265 12.24 6.86 -19.61
CA TYR A 265 12.36 6.61 -18.18
C TYR A 265 12.38 5.11 -17.88
N VAL A 266 13.36 4.67 -17.07
CA VAL A 266 13.57 3.26 -16.72
C VAL A 266 13.36 2.95 -15.24
N GLY A 267 13.05 3.96 -14.42
CA GLY A 267 12.89 3.84 -12.97
C GLY A 267 11.54 4.29 -12.39
N LYS A 268 10.52 4.55 -13.23
CA LYS A 268 9.14 4.84 -12.81
C LYS A 268 8.46 3.62 -12.17
N ALA A 269 7.35 3.82 -11.47
CA ALA A 269 6.54 2.74 -10.89
C ALA A 269 6.21 1.63 -11.92
N PRO A 270 6.35 0.33 -11.57
CA PRO A 270 6.75 -0.24 -10.29
C PRO A 270 8.25 -0.61 -10.20
N ALA A 271 9.15 0.08 -10.89
CA ALA A 271 10.55 -0.34 -11.04
C ALA A 271 11.28 -0.56 -9.70
N LEU A 272 11.07 0.31 -8.71
CA LEU A 272 11.73 0.23 -7.40
C LEU A 272 11.40 -1.08 -6.67
N ILE A 273 10.12 -1.47 -6.62
CA ILE A 273 9.68 -2.69 -5.93
C ILE A 273 10.05 -3.95 -6.72
N VAL A 274 10.08 -3.88 -8.05
CA VAL A 274 10.57 -4.97 -8.90
C VAL A 274 12.06 -5.23 -8.66
N ASP A 275 12.86 -4.17 -8.50
CA ASP A 275 14.28 -4.25 -8.15
C ASP A 275 14.49 -4.85 -6.77
N TYR A 276 13.74 -4.38 -5.77
CA TYR A 276 13.88 -4.88 -4.40
C TYR A 276 13.50 -6.36 -4.27
N LYS A 277 12.43 -6.79 -4.97
CA LYS A 277 12.05 -8.20 -5.10
C LYS A 277 13.13 -9.02 -5.83
N ALA A 278 13.73 -8.47 -6.88
CA ALA A 278 14.81 -9.15 -7.61
C ALA A 278 16.05 -9.37 -6.73
N ALA A 279 16.36 -8.43 -5.82
CA ALA A 279 17.42 -8.60 -4.82
C ALA A 279 17.14 -9.75 -3.84
N VAL A 280 15.92 -9.86 -3.29
CA VAL A 280 15.50 -11.02 -2.46
C VAL A 280 15.68 -12.34 -3.22
N ARG A 281 15.18 -12.40 -4.46
CA ARG A 281 15.28 -13.58 -5.32
C ARG A 281 16.72 -13.95 -5.66
N TYR A 282 17.60 -12.96 -5.82
CA TYR A 282 19.02 -13.18 -6.07
C TYR A 282 19.73 -13.80 -4.87
N VAL A 283 19.49 -13.29 -3.65
CA VAL A 283 20.08 -13.86 -2.43
C VAL A 283 19.62 -15.31 -2.20
N ARG A 284 18.34 -15.61 -2.46
CA ARG A 284 17.81 -16.99 -2.47
C ARG A 284 18.49 -17.86 -3.52
N LEU A 285 18.60 -17.40 -4.77
CA LEU A 285 19.32 -18.11 -5.83
C LEU A 285 20.78 -18.43 -5.46
N LEU A 286 21.47 -17.52 -4.76
CA LEU A 286 22.81 -17.78 -4.26
C LEU A 286 22.80 -18.90 -3.20
N ARG A 287 21.82 -18.92 -2.28
CA ARG A 287 21.67 -19.99 -1.29
C ARG A 287 21.40 -21.34 -1.95
N ASP A 288 20.47 -21.39 -2.89
CA ASP A 288 20.05 -22.63 -3.57
C ASP A 288 21.18 -23.22 -4.44
N LYS A 289 22.08 -22.38 -4.95
CA LYS A 289 23.29 -22.81 -5.68
C LYS A 289 24.48 -23.16 -4.77
N GLY A 290 24.37 -23.00 -3.45
CA GLY A 290 25.50 -23.15 -2.53
C GLY A 290 26.57 -22.06 -2.68
N LEU A 291 26.21 -20.90 -3.25
CA LEU A 291 27.09 -19.75 -3.49
C LEU A 291 26.95 -18.64 -2.44
N LEU A 292 25.89 -18.63 -1.63
CA LEU A 292 25.74 -17.68 -0.53
C LEU A 292 26.64 -18.10 0.65
N PRO A 293 27.67 -17.32 1.05
CA PRO A 293 28.64 -17.78 2.04
C PRO A 293 28.07 -17.95 3.45
N ALA A 294 27.08 -17.12 3.79
CA ALA A 294 26.36 -17.16 5.07
C ALA A 294 25.01 -16.43 4.95
N GLY A 295 24.12 -16.69 5.90
CA GLY A 295 22.82 -16.04 6.04
C GLY A 295 21.65 -17.00 5.82
N ASP A 296 20.67 -16.94 6.72
CA ASP A 296 19.38 -17.62 6.56
C ASP A 296 18.46 -16.78 5.68
N THR A 297 18.18 -17.28 4.47
CA THR A 297 17.28 -16.60 3.53
C THR A 297 15.82 -16.58 3.97
N ASP A 298 15.47 -17.34 5.02
CA ASP A 298 14.14 -17.30 5.64
C ASP A 298 14.08 -16.33 6.83
N ARG A 299 15.17 -15.58 7.08
CA ARG A 299 15.30 -14.46 8.03
C ARG A 299 15.72 -13.16 7.34
N ILE A 300 15.19 -12.89 6.14
CA ILE A 300 15.43 -11.62 5.43
C ILE A 300 14.61 -10.49 6.08
N VAL A 301 15.30 -9.45 6.55
CA VAL A 301 14.70 -8.26 7.16
C VAL A 301 14.88 -7.05 6.25
N ALA A 302 13.81 -6.58 5.63
CA ALA A 302 13.85 -5.36 4.80
C ALA A 302 13.85 -4.10 5.68
N SER A 303 14.66 -3.10 5.34
CA SER A 303 14.68 -1.82 6.05
C SER A 303 14.76 -0.61 5.12
N GLY A 304 14.13 0.50 5.51
CA GLY A 304 14.28 1.79 4.85
C GLY A 304 13.59 2.95 5.57
N THR A 305 13.89 4.17 5.11
CA THR A 305 13.32 5.45 5.59
C THR A 305 12.51 6.12 4.49
N SER A 306 11.44 6.85 4.82
CA SER A 306 10.67 7.66 3.85
C SER A 306 10.08 6.81 2.72
N ALA A 307 10.34 7.15 1.46
CA ALA A 307 10.01 6.33 0.29
C ALA A 307 10.71 4.95 0.32
N GLY A 308 11.91 4.83 0.88
CA GLY A 308 12.56 3.54 1.14
C GLY A 308 11.90 2.73 2.24
N GLY A 309 11.27 3.40 3.22
CA GLY A 309 10.41 2.78 4.22
C GLY A 309 9.10 2.30 3.61
N ALA A 310 8.54 3.07 2.68
CA ALA A 310 7.39 2.65 1.87
C ALA A 310 7.73 1.44 0.99
N LEU A 311 8.94 1.40 0.45
CA LEU A 311 9.45 0.30 -0.36
C LEU A 311 9.68 -0.98 0.46
N ALA A 312 10.19 -0.86 1.70
CA ALA A 312 10.28 -1.98 2.65
C ALA A 312 8.90 -2.51 3.06
N ALA A 313 7.96 -1.61 3.36
CA ALA A 313 6.58 -1.99 3.63
C ALA A 313 5.90 -2.67 2.41
N LEU A 314 6.11 -2.14 1.21
CA LEU A 314 5.57 -2.73 -0.01
C LEU A 314 6.18 -4.11 -0.30
N LEU A 315 7.48 -4.32 -0.07
CA LEU A 315 8.13 -5.63 -0.19
C LEU A 315 7.50 -6.64 0.77
N GLY A 316 7.37 -6.29 2.06
CA GLY A 316 6.76 -7.15 3.06
C GLY A 316 5.27 -7.44 2.84
N ALA A 317 4.50 -6.52 2.25
CA ALA A 317 3.08 -6.71 1.97
C ALA A 317 2.80 -7.56 0.71
N THR A 318 3.78 -7.73 -0.19
CA THR A 318 3.55 -8.22 -1.55
C THR A 318 4.28 -9.51 -1.91
N GLY A 319 4.75 -10.28 -0.92
CA GLY A 319 5.57 -11.48 -1.15
C GLY A 319 4.93 -12.43 -2.17
N ASN A 320 5.68 -12.82 -3.20
CA ASN A 320 5.25 -13.72 -4.28
C ASN A 320 4.07 -13.25 -5.14
N SER A 321 3.65 -11.98 -5.02
CA SER A 321 2.50 -11.47 -5.77
C SER A 321 2.68 -11.60 -7.29
N ARG A 322 1.60 -12.01 -7.96
CA ARG A 322 1.59 -12.30 -9.41
C ARG A 322 1.74 -11.04 -10.26
N ASP A 323 1.34 -9.89 -9.73
CA ASP A 323 1.35 -8.60 -10.42
C ASP A 323 2.76 -8.19 -10.89
N TYR A 324 3.80 -8.59 -10.15
CA TYR A 324 5.19 -8.25 -10.45
C TYR A 324 5.88 -9.22 -11.42
N GLN A 325 5.32 -10.40 -11.70
CA GLN A 325 6.04 -11.48 -12.41
C GLN A 325 6.43 -11.10 -13.84
N GLY A 326 5.61 -10.30 -14.52
CA GLY A 326 5.93 -9.78 -15.87
C GLY A 326 7.19 -8.90 -15.86
N TYR A 327 7.30 -8.02 -14.86
CA TYR A 327 8.43 -7.10 -14.70
C TYR A 327 9.69 -7.80 -14.20
N LEU A 328 9.56 -8.77 -13.28
CA LEU A 328 10.66 -9.60 -12.78
C LEU A 328 11.27 -10.46 -13.89
N LYS A 329 10.42 -11.09 -14.73
CA LYS A 329 10.86 -11.80 -15.94
C LYS A 329 11.57 -10.86 -16.92
N ASP A 330 11.08 -9.63 -17.05
CA ASP A 330 11.63 -8.64 -17.98
C ASP A 330 13.08 -8.28 -17.66
N ILE A 331 13.39 -7.91 -16.42
CA ILE A 331 14.77 -7.65 -15.97
C ILE A 331 15.62 -8.93 -15.84
N GLY A 332 15.03 -10.11 -16.02
CA GLY A 332 15.73 -11.38 -15.85
C GLY A 332 16.13 -11.63 -14.39
N ALA A 333 15.24 -11.30 -13.44
CA ALA A 333 15.42 -11.69 -12.04
C ALA A 333 15.44 -13.21 -11.89
N ALA A 334 16.00 -13.70 -10.79
CA ALA A 334 15.99 -15.12 -10.46
C ALA A 334 14.56 -15.68 -10.32
N LYS A 335 14.40 -16.99 -10.52
CA LYS A 335 13.09 -17.69 -10.48
C LYS A 335 12.70 -18.12 -9.06
N GLU A 336 13.10 -17.37 -8.05
CA GLU A 336 12.84 -17.67 -6.65
C GLU A 336 11.63 -16.94 -6.07
N ARG A 337 11.29 -17.29 -4.82
CA ARG A 337 10.31 -16.57 -4.00
C ARG A 337 10.81 -15.20 -3.55
N ASP A 338 9.91 -14.25 -3.28
CA ASP A 338 10.22 -12.88 -2.85
C ASP A 338 9.46 -12.42 -1.59
N ASP A 339 8.86 -13.35 -0.86
CA ASP A 339 8.50 -13.16 0.55
C ASP A 339 9.73 -13.02 1.46
N ILE A 340 9.54 -12.26 2.53
CA ILE A 340 10.56 -11.91 3.53
C ILE A 340 10.03 -12.14 4.95
N PHE A 341 10.96 -12.20 5.92
CA PHE A 341 10.64 -12.49 7.31
C PHE A 341 10.06 -11.29 8.06
N ALA A 342 10.69 -10.12 7.90
CA ALA A 342 10.33 -8.95 8.68
C ALA A 342 10.60 -7.62 7.95
N VAL A 343 9.91 -6.57 8.40
CA VAL A 343 10.03 -5.20 7.88
C VAL A 343 10.36 -4.22 9.00
N GLN A 344 11.40 -3.41 8.83
CA GLN A 344 11.60 -2.13 9.51
C GLN A 344 11.23 -1.00 8.56
N ALA A 345 10.28 -0.15 8.95
CA ALA A 345 9.83 1.00 8.16
C ALA A 345 9.87 2.29 8.99
N TYR A 346 10.86 3.15 8.73
CA TYR A 346 10.87 4.52 9.24
C TYR A 346 10.08 5.44 8.31
N CYS A 347 9.16 6.20 8.89
CA CYS A 347 8.26 7.17 8.25
C CYS A 347 7.77 6.76 6.84
N PRO A 348 7.16 5.57 6.67
CA PRO A 348 6.86 5.02 5.36
C PRO A 348 5.85 5.88 4.59
N ILE A 349 6.32 6.54 3.53
CA ILE A 349 5.51 7.35 2.60
C ILE A 349 4.73 6.44 1.63
N THR A 350 3.92 5.55 2.22
CA THR A 350 2.95 4.68 1.55
C THR A 350 1.63 5.45 1.38
N ASN A 351 0.57 4.74 1.02
CA ASN A 351 -0.78 5.27 1.17
C ASN A 351 -1.23 6.15 -0.01
N LEU A 352 -0.41 6.31 -1.04
CA LEU A 352 -0.31 7.56 -1.82
C LEU A 352 -1.64 8.06 -2.41
N ASP A 353 -2.43 7.16 -3.00
CA ASP A 353 -3.73 7.46 -3.59
C ASP A 353 -4.81 7.91 -2.58
N ASN A 354 -4.56 7.74 -1.28
CA ASN A 354 -5.39 8.21 -0.17
C ASN A 354 -4.62 9.13 0.82
N ALA A 355 -3.33 9.38 0.58
CA ALA A 355 -2.45 10.11 1.48
C ALA A 355 -2.81 11.61 1.55
N ASP A 356 -3.32 12.17 0.45
CA ASP A 356 -3.86 13.53 0.41
C ASP A 356 -5.05 13.69 1.37
N MET A 357 -5.98 12.74 1.39
CA MET A 357 -7.11 12.76 2.32
C MET A 357 -6.64 12.73 3.79
N ALA A 358 -5.68 11.86 4.11
CA ALA A 358 -5.10 11.76 5.45
C ALA A 358 -4.33 13.04 5.86
N TYR A 359 -3.64 13.68 4.92
CA TYR A 359 -2.92 14.93 5.15
C TYR A 359 -3.88 16.08 5.44
N GLU A 360 -4.96 16.19 4.66
CA GLU A 360 -5.98 17.22 4.86
C GLU A 360 -6.84 16.97 6.11
N TRP A 361 -7.12 15.73 6.50
CA TRP A 361 -7.73 15.43 7.80
C TRP A 361 -6.92 16.03 8.97
N MET A 362 -5.59 15.94 8.90
CA MET A 362 -4.68 16.41 9.95
C MET A 362 -4.35 17.91 9.88
N PHE A 363 -4.24 18.48 8.67
CA PHE A 363 -3.73 19.85 8.45
C PHE A 363 -4.71 20.80 7.76
N ASN A 364 -6.00 20.47 7.64
CA ASN A 364 -7.02 21.40 7.16
C ASN A 364 -7.09 22.66 8.05
N GLY A 365 -7.17 23.84 7.42
CA GLY A 365 -7.13 25.13 8.11
C GLY A 365 -5.74 25.56 8.64
N ILE A 366 -4.73 24.69 8.60
CA ILE A 366 -3.36 25.01 9.02
C ILE A 366 -2.59 25.66 7.85
N PRO A 367 -1.99 26.86 8.04
CA PRO A 367 -1.29 27.55 6.97
C PRO A 367 0.09 26.93 6.68
N MET A 368 0.59 27.15 5.46
CA MET A 368 1.89 26.67 5.00
C MET A 368 3.05 27.33 5.74
N ALA A 369 4.04 26.54 6.14
CA ALA A 369 5.35 27.05 6.54
C ALA A 369 6.35 26.95 5.37
N ASP A 370 7.04 28.06 5.05
CA ASP A 370 8.19 28.09 4.13
C ASP A 370 9.43 27.41 4.74
N LYS A 371 9.37 26.10 5.02
CA LYS A 371 10.46 25.33 5.64
C LYS A 371 10.63 23.94 5.03
N LYS A 372 11.85 23.40 5.18
CA LYS A 372 12.21 22.03 4.82
C LYS A 372 11.65 21.03 5.87
N PRO A 373 11.64 19.72 5.55
CA PRO A 373 11.51 18.65 6.53
C PRO A 373 12.45 18.88 7.72
N VAL A 374 11.96 18.56 8.92
CA VAL A 374 12.76 18.52 10.15
C VAL A 374 13.23 17.09 10.31
N ARG A 375 14.48 16.87 10.70
CA ARG A 375 15.05 15.53 10.90
C ARG A 375 15.08 15.16 12.37
N GLU A 376 15.76 15.99 13.14
CA GLU A 376 15.83 15.93 14.59
C GLU A 376 15.71 17.37 15.14
N LEU A 377 15.38 17.51 16.42
CA LEU A 377 15.58 18.75 17.15
C LEU A 377 17.06 18.94 17.53
N PRO A 378 17.58 20.17 17.59
CA PRO A 378 18.92 20.41 18.14
C PRO A 378 19.02 19.88 19.57
N SER A 379 20.09 19.12 19.87
CA SER A 379 20.31 18.52 21.17
C SER A 379 20.42 19.57 22.29
N GLY A 380 19.36 19.73 23.07
CA GLY A 380 19.34 20.58 24.25
C GLY A 380 17.94 21.03 24.64
N ALA A 381 17.64 21.04 25.94
CA ALA A 381 16.54 21.87 26.42
C ALA A 381 16.85 23.33 26.05
N SER A 382 15.88 24.06 25.52
CA SER A 382 16.00 25.52 25.51
C SER A 382 16.21 26.00 26.96
N SER A 383 17.04 27.02 27.16
CA SER A 383 17.37 27.51 28.51
C SER A 383 16.15 28.09 29.25
N ASP A 384 15.07 28.39 28.53
CA ASP A 384 13.76 28.79 29.06
C ASP A 384 12.82 27.62 29.37
N GLY A 385 13.25 26.37 29.17
CA GLY A 385 12.48 25.17 29.48
C GLY A 385 11.36 24.81 28.50
N LYS A 386 11.29 25.44 27.32
CA LYS A 386 10.35 25.05 26.25
C LYS A 386 10.86 23.85 25.43
N ILE A 387 9.95 23.15 24.76
CA ILE A 387 10.33 22.33 23.59
C ILE A 387 10.99 23.29 22.59
N GLN A 388 12.17 22.93 22.08
CA GLN A 388 12.60 23.48 20.80
C GLN A 388 11.66 22.94 19.73
N LEU A 389 10.54 23.62 19.47
CA LEU A 389 9.76 23.33 18.26
C LEU A 389 10.70 23.50 17.04
N PRO A 390 10.37 22.92 15.87
CA PRO A 390 11.04 23.26 14.62
C PRO A 390 11.29 24.78 14.55
N PRO A 391 12.57 25.24 14.54
CA PRO A 391 12.97 26.50 15.18
C PRO A 391 12.04 27.66 14.81
N GLU A 392 11.57 28.43 15.80
CA GLU A 392 10.47 29.39 15.58
C GLU A 392 10.71 30.24 14.32
N ALA A 393 9.76 30.15 13.40
CA ALA A 393 9.97 30.55 12.03
C ALA A 393 9.76 32.06 11.87
N GLY A 394 10.85 32.82 11.83
CA GLY A 394 10.91 34.11 11.11
C GLY A 394 10.77 33.95 9.58
N GLY A 395 10.01 32.95 9.12
CA GLY A 395 9.76 32.62 7.72
C GLY A 395 8.34 33.01 7.31
N VAL A 396 8.14 33.25 6.02
CA VAL A 396 6.84 33.70 5.50
C VAL A 396 5.81 32.59 5.64
N VAL A 397 4.74 32.86 6.38
CA VAL A 397 3.54 32.02 6.40
C VAL A 397 2.77 32.32 5.12
N LYS A 398 2.68 31.36 4.21
CA LYS A 398 1.93 31.53 2.95
C LYS A 398 0.46 31.13 3.17
N PRO A 399 -0.51 32.01 2.89
CA PRO A 399 -1.92 31.63 2.93
C PRO A 399 -2.22 30.67 1.77
N LEU A 400 -3.02 29.63 2.05
CA LEU A 400 -3.57 28.76 1.01
C LEU A 400 -4.51 29.56 0.10
N THR A 401 -4.47 29.28 -1.21
CA THR A 401 -5.39 29.87 -2.20
C THR A 401 -6.84 29.45 -1.96
N GLU A 402 -7.80 30.14 -2.58
CA GLU A 402 -9.22 29.79 -2.52
C GLU A 402 -9.49 28.34 -3.00
N GLN A 403 -8.85 27.93 -4.09
CA GLN A 403 -8.93 26.55 -4.62
C GLN A 403 -8.35 25.55 -3.61
N GLN A 404 -7.16 25.84 -3.06
CA GLN A 404 -6.52 24.97 -2.06
C GLN A 404 -7.35 24.84 -0.78
N ARG A 405 -8.01 25.90 -0.31
CA ARG A 405 -8.91 25.83 0.85
C ARG A 405 -10.13 24.94 0.60
N LYS A 406 -10.72 25.03 -0.60
CA LYS A 406 -11.86 24.18 -1.02
C LYS A 406 -11.44 22.71 -1.14
N ALA A 407 -10.33 22.44 -1.83
CA ALA A 407 -9.76 21.10 -1.95
C ALA A 407 -9.40 20.51 -0.58
N SER A 408 -8.82 21.30 0.32
CA SER A 408 -8.49 20.90 1.69
C SER A 408 -9.72 20.44 2.47
N ALA A 409 -10.82 21.19 2.39
CA ALA A 409 -12.08 20.81 3.03
C ALA A 409 -12.66 19.52 2.41
N LYS A 410 -12.61 19.37 1.08
CA LYS A 410 -13.18 18.19 0.39
C LYS A 410 -12.37 16.91 0.62
N LEU A 411 -11.05 17.00 0.62
CA LEU A 411 -10.14 15.90 0.92
C LEU A 411 -10.29 15.44 2.39
N LYS A 412 -10.43 16.38 3.34
CA LYS A 412 -10.74 16.07 4.74
C LYS A 412 -12.09 15.33 4.89
N GLU A 413 -13.14 15.77 4.20
CA GLU A 413 -14.43 15.07 4.20
C GLU A 413 -14.29 13.65 3.62
N SER A 414 -13.57 13.52 2.51
CA SER A 414 -13.37 12.25 1.80
C SER A 414 -12.60 11.21 2.63
N PHE A 415 -11.71 11.66 3.52
CA PHE A 415 -10.98 10.79 4.44
C PHE A 415 -11.90 9.95 5.33
N ALA A 416 -13.02 10.52 5.78
CA ALA A 416 -13.99 9.81 6.62
C ALA A 416 -14.57 8.59 5.88
N THR A 417 -14.90 8.73 4.59
CA THR A 417 -15.39 7.60 3.77
C THR A 417 -14.30 6.53 3.62
N TYR A 418 -13.12 6.92 3.14
CA TYR A 418 -11.99 6.01 2.93
C TYR A 418 -11.65 5.20 4.20
N LEU A 419 -11.50 5.87 5.33
CA LEU A 419 -11.09 5.22 6.57
C LEU A 419 -12.17 4.29 7.15
N ASN A 420 -13.44 4.70 7.09
CA ASN A 420 -14.54 3.87 7.58
C ASN A 420 -14.70 2.60 6.74
N ASP A 421 -14.52 2.67 5.42
CA ASP A 421 -14.59 1.52 4.50
C ASP A 421 -13.52 0.46 4.81
N LEU A 422 -12.37 0.84 5.37
CA LEU A 422 -11.33 -0.11 5.81
C LEU A 422 -11.76 -0.97 7.01
N ASN A 423 -12.78 -0.55 7.77
CA ASN A 423 -13.31 -1.26 8.96
C ASN A 423 -12.22 -1.62 10.01
N LEU A 424 -11.20 -0.77 10.15
CA LEU A 424 -10.05 -0.99 11.05
C LEU A 424 -10.49 -1.11 12.52
N LYS A 425 -9.79 -1.97 13.28
CA LYS A 425 -10.04 -2.21 14.70
C LYS A 425 -8.78 -2.02 15.53
N ASP A 426 -8.94 -1.47 16.73
CA ASP A 426 -7.87 -1.48 17.73
C ASP A 426 -7.63 -2.88 18.35
N GLY A 427 -6.60 -3.02 19.18
CA GLY A 427 -6.31 -4.25 19.92
C GLY A 427 -7.36 -4.67 20.96
N LYS A 428 -8.45 -3.91 21.14
CA LYS A 428 -9.62 -4.27 21.95
C LYS A 428 -10.82 -4.67 21.08
N GLY A 429 -10.70 -4.60 19.75
CA GLY A 429 -11.76 -4.90 18.79
C GLY A 429 -12.71 -3.74 18.46
N ASN A 430 -12.45 -2.53 18.96
CA ASN A 430 -13.27 -1.35 18.67
C ASN A 430 -13.05 -0.89 17.22
N ILE A 431 -14.12 -0.65 16.47
CA ILE A 431 -14.03 -0.10 15.11
C ILE A 431 -13.61 1.37 15.17
N LEU A 432 -12.50 1.71 14.53
CA LEU A 432 -11.89 3.04 14.55
C LEU A 432 -12.47 3.91 13.44
N ASN A 433 -13.61 4.53 13.72
CA ASN A 433 -14.34 5.38 12.78
C ASN A 433 -13.93 6.86 12.81
N VAL A 434 -14.30 7.59 11.76
CA VAL A 434 -14.24 9.06 11.65
C VAL A 434 -15.53 9.63 11.06
N ALA A 435 -16.04 10.72 11.64
CA ALA A 435 -17.12 11.54 11.12
C ALA A 435 -16.61 12.59 10.12
N THR A 436 -17.49 13.19 9.32
CA THR A 436 -17.11 14.16 8.26
C THR A 436 -16.43 15.43 8.78
N ASP A 437 -16.58 15.77 10.06
CA ASP A 437 -15.86 16.87 10.72
C ASP A 437 -14.43 16.52 11.15
N GLY A 438 -14.03 15.24 11.03
CA GLY A 438 -12.74 14.68 11.41
C GLY A 438 -12.67 14.09 12.83
N SER A 439 -13.75 14.16 13.62
CA SER A 439 -13.83 13.53 14.95
C SER A 439 -14.11 12.01 14.87
N GLY A 440 -13.85 11.26 15.95
CA GLY A 440 -14.14 9.82 16.03
C GLY A 440 -13.05 9.00 16.72
N LEU A 441 -13.29 7.69 16.88
CA LEU A 441 -12.41 6.80 17.64
C LEU A 441 -11.00 6.67 17.03
N PHE A 442 -10.85 6.83 15.71
CA PHE A 442 -9.52 6.86 15.10
C PHE A 442 -8.73 8.12 15.49
N LYS A 443 -9.40 9.27 15.68
CA LYS A 443 -8.75 10.49 16.17
C LYS A 443 -8.19 10.27 17.57
N GLU A 444 -8.98 9.65 18.45
CA GLU A 444 -8.57 9.28 19.81
C GLU A 444 -7.40 8.27 19.80
N TYR A 445 -7.40 7.29 18.88
CA TYR A 445 -6.28 6.38 18.67
C TYR A 445 -4.98 7.12 18.29
N ILE A 446 -5.06 8.07 17.35
CA ILE A 446 -3.91 8.89 16.94
C ILE A 446 -3.42 9.80 18.08
N GLU A 447 -4.34 10.39 18.85
CA GLU A 447 -4.03 11.17 20.05
C GLU A 447 -3.32 10.29 21.11
N GLY A 448 -3.78 9.05 21.27
CA GLY A 448 -3.12 8.01 22.07
C GLY A 448 -1.68 7.75 21.65
N LYS A 449 -1.36 7.69 20.35
CA LYS A 449 0.01 7.49 19.86
C LYS A 449 0.94 8.66 20.17
N TYR A 450 0.44 9.90 20.16
CA TYR A 450 1.22 11.06 20.63
C TYR A 450 1.42 11.04 22.16
N ILE A 451 0.42 10.60 22.93
CA ILE A 451 0.50 10.44 24.38
C ILE A 451 1.51 9.35 24.76
N GLU A 452 1.49 8.19 24.08
CA GLU A 452 2.46 7.10 24.25
C GLU A 452 3.90 7.60 24.01
N ALA A 453 4.15 8.31 22.90
CA ALA A 453 5.46 8.86 22.57
C ALA A 453 5.97 9.86 23.61
N ALA A 454 5.08 10.78 24.05
CA ALA A 454 5.39 11.76 25.08
C ALA A 454 5.63 11.13 26.46
N GLN A 455 4.88 10.08 26.81
CA GLN A 455 5.08 9.34 28.05
C GLN A 455 6.42 8.59 28.04
N ALA A 456 6.74 7.89 26.95
CA ALA A 456 8.02 7.19 26.80
C ALA A 456 9.21 8.16 26.91
N ALA A 457 9.07 9.38 26.39
CA ALA A 457 10.08 10.42 26.57
C ALA A 457 10.23 10.86 28.05
N LEU A 458 9.12 11.09 28.79
CA LEU A 458 9.17 11.39 30.24
C LEU A 458 9.81 10.26 31.05
N ASP A 459 9.40 9.02 30.79
CA ASP A 459 9.87 7.84 31.53
C ASP A 459 11.38 7.61 31.30
N ASN A 460 11.90 8.00 30.13
CA ASN A 460 13.33 8.06 29.81
C ASN A 460 14.04 9.36 30.26
N GLY A 461 13.42 10.17 31.12
CA GLY A 461 14.01 11.39 31.70
C GLY A 461 14.05 12.62 30.77
N THR A 462 13.43 12.55 29.59
CA THR A 462 13.36 13.68 28.65
C THR A 462 12.38 14.74 29.17
N ARG A 463 12.81 15.99 29.21
CA ARG A 463 11.92 17.12 29.54
C ARG A 463 11.03 17.44 28.35
N LEU A 464 9.73 17.21 28.47
CA LEU A 464 8.76 17.52 27.40
C LEU A 464 8.53 19.01 27.16
N GLY A 465 9.15 19.93 27.92
CA GLY A 465 9.10 21.37 27.63
C GLY A 465 7.71 22.03 27.56
N ASN A 466 6.71 21.44 28.23
CA ASN A 466 5.34 21.94 28.46
C ASN A 466 4.64 22.61 27.25
N PRO A 467 4.36 21.88 26.15
CA PRO A 467 3.64 22.42 25.02
C PRO A 467 2.14 22.57 25.30
N ASP A 468 1.53 23.64 24.80
CA ASP A 468 0.09 23.94 24.95
C ASP A 468 -0.86 22.88 24.33
N TRP A 469 -0.30 21.96 23.54
CA TRP A 469 -0.99 20.83 22.91
C TRP A 469 -0.90 19.51 23.69
N LEU A 470 -0.20 19.45 24.83
CA LEU A 470 -0.26 18.34 25.78
C LEU A 470 -0.83 18.80 27.13
N THR A 471 -1.33 17.84 27.91
CA THR A 471 -1.54 18.03 29.34
C THR A 471 -0.83 16.92 30.10
N VAL A 472 0.03 17.32 31.04
CA VAL A 472 0.74 16.43 31.96
C VAL A 472 0.15 16.61 33.36
N SER A 473 -0.23 15.51 34.01
CA SER A 473 -0.73 15.49 35.38
C SER A 473 0.16 14.56 36.22
N GLY A 474 0.87 15.15 37.19
CA GLY A 474 1.95 14.44 37.90
C GLY A 474 3.04 13.99 36.93
N SER A 475 3.32 12.69 36.89
CA SER A 475 4.27 12.05 35.96
C SER A 475 3.62 11.43 34.71
N LYS A 476 2.31 11.69 34.48
CA LYS A 476 1.57 11.11 33.36
C LYS A 476 1.11 12.14 32.33
N VAL A 477 1.36 11.86 31.06
CA VAL A 477 0.70 12.55 29.94
C VAL A 477 -0.72 12.00 29.85
N VAL A 478 -1.72 12.89 29.94
CA VAL A 478 -3.13 12.49 30.08
C VAL A 478 -4.03 12.99 28.94
N PHE A 479 -3.57 13.95 28.14
CA PHE A 479 -4.34 14.51 27.03
C PHE A 479 -3.42 15.11 25.98
N MET A 480 -3.88 15.10 24.72
CA MET A 480 -3.21 15.70 23.56
C MET A 480 -4.26 16.36 22.66
N ASP A 481 -3.97 17.58 22.21
CA ASP A 481 -4.82 18.38 21.34
C ASP A 481 -4.24 18.40 19.91
N THR A 482 -4.82 17.59 19.03
CA THR A 482 -4.41 17.48 17.62
C THR A 482 -4.41 18.81 16.86
N VAL A 483 -5.35 19.72 17.14
CA VAL A 483 -5.46 21.01 16.43
C VAL A 483 -4.38 21.98 16.88
N LYS A 484 -4.10 22.06 18.19
CA LYS A 484 -2.98 22.85 18.70
C LYS A 484 -1.63 22.27 18.28
N TYR A 485 -1.50 20.94 18.25
CA TYR A 485 -0.30 20.27 17.74
C TYR A 485 -0.05 20.65 16.28
N ALA A 486 -1.06 20.54 15.41
CA ALA A 486 -0.92 20.85 13.99
C ALA A 486 -0.60 22.35 13.79
N ASN A 487 -1.14 23.22 14.64
CA ASN A 487 -0.76 24.64 14.71
C ASN A 487 0.65 24.89 15.25
N ALA A 488 1.19 24.04 16.12
CA ALA A 488 2.55 24.18 16.64
C ALA A 488 3.60 23.71 15.63
N VAL A 489 3.41 22.54 15.01
CA VAL A 489 4.37 21.96 14.06
C VAL A 489 4.26 22.55 12.64
N LYS A 490 3.11 23.17 12.33
CA LYS A 490 2.70 23.73 11.03
C LYS A 490 2.59 22.70 9.89
N ARG A 491 1.87 23.08 8.83
CA ARG A 491 1.79 22.33 7.57
C ARG A 491 3.10 22.47 6.79
N LEU A 492 3.56 21.37 6.20
CA LEU A 492 4.76 21.33 5.34
C LEU A 492 4.42 21.30 3.84
N LYS A 493 3.42 20.50 3.44
CA LYS A 493 3.05 20.26 2.03
C LYS A 493 1.81 21.04 1.61
N SER A 494 1.76 21.36 0.30
CA SER A 494 0.68 22.08 -0.39
C SER A 494 -0.67 21.36 -0.30
N VAL A 495 -1.68 21.87 -1.01
CA VAL A 495 -2.95 21.15 -1.24
C VAL A 495 -3.14 20.94 -2.75
N PRO A 496 -3.28 19.69 -3.22
CA PRO A 496 -2.99 18.45 -2.50
C PRO A 496 -1.50 18.35 -2.11
N ALA A 497 -1.19 17.47 -1.16
CA ALA A 497 0.13 17.28 -0.58
C ALA A 497 1.01 16.29 -1.36
N PHE A 498 0.39 15.37 -2.11
CA PHE A 498 1.05 14.31 -2.88
C PHE A 498 0.66 14.39 -4.36
N ASP A 499 -0.62 14.29 -4.71
CA ASP A 499 -1.07 14.39 -6.10
C ASP A 499 -1.35 15.85 -6.48
N SER A 500 -0.29 16.61 -6.75
CA SER A 500 -0.37 18.05 -6.99
C SER A 500 -1.09 18.37 -8.29
N PHE A 501 -2.01 19.36 -8.26
CA PHE A 501 -2.78 19.80 -9.43
C PHE A 501 -1.91 20.27 -10.61
N ASP A 502 -0.68 20.73 -10.36
CA ASP A 502 0.30 21.16 -11.36
C ASP A 502 1.36 20.08 -11.68
N LEU A 503 1.11 18.83 -11.24
CA LEU A 503 2.01 17.68 -11.35
C LEU A 503 3.40 17.89 -10.74
N SER A 504 3.61 18.91 -9.89
CA SER A 504 4.94 19.32 -9.42
C SER A 504 5.63 18.36 -8.45
N SER A 505 4.89 17.48 -7.77
CA SER A 505 5.44 16.61 -6.72
C SER A 505 6.42 15.54 -7.22
N GLY A 506 7.11 14.89 -6.28
CA GLY A 506 7.95 13.74 -6.59
C GLY A 506 7.11 12.50 -6.92
N GLU A 507 5.97 12.37 -6.25
CA GLU A 507 5.01 11.29 -6.36
C GLU A 507 4.32 11.32 -7.74
N ASN A 508 3.95 12.49 -8.26
CA ASN A 508 3.47 12.63 -9.64
C ASN A 508 4.51 12.14 -10.65
N SER A 509 5.79 12.40 -10.39
CA SER A 509 6.90 11.94 -11.23
C SER A 509 7.19 10.44 -11.07
N GLU A 510 6.90 9.81 -9.92
CA GLU A 510 6.99 8.34 -9.76
C GLU A 510 5.91 7.62 -10.57
N PHE A 511 4.70 8.17 -10.60
CA PHE A 511 3.54 7.65 -11.32
C PHE A 511 3.49 7.95 -12.83
N GLY A 512 4.57 8.52 -13.37
CA GLY A 512 4.81 8.56 -14.82
C GLY A 512 5.02 7.17 -15.45
N ASP A 513 5.44 7.15 -16.71
CA ASP A 513 5.89 5.92 -17.39
C ASP A 513 7.13 6.18 -18.26
N ALA A 514 7.49 5.21 -19.11
CA ALA A 514 8.67 5.31 -19.96
C ALA A 514 8.66 6.53 -20.92
N GLU A 515 7.48 7.02 -21.31
CA GLU A 515 7.30 8.10 -22.28
C GLU A 515 6.79 9.41 -21.62
N THR A 516 6.21 9.34 -20.41
CA THR A 516 5.60 10.49 -19.70
C THR A 516 6.25 10.68 -18.32
N ASP A 517 6.88 11.83 -18.06
CA ASP A 517 7.56 12.07 -16.76
C ASP A 517 6.61 12.02 -15.57
N ARG A 518 5.44 12.64 -15.69
CA ARG A 518 4.52 12.91 -14.57
C ARG A 518 3.08 12.61 -14.93
N ARG A 519 2.34 12.08 -13.96
CA ARG A 519 0.89 11.87 -14.04
C ARG A 519 0.24 12.08 -12.68
N HIS A 520 -1.05 12.36 -12.69
CA HIS A 520 -1.91 12.17 -11.53
C HIS A 520 -1.99 10.69 -11.17
N PHE A 521 -2.37 10.38 -9.93
CA PHE A 521 -2.59 9.02 -9.44
C PHE A 521 -3.87 8.90 -8.62
N THR A 522 -4.59 10.00 -8.44
CA THR A 522 -5.96 10.09 -7.96
C THR A 522 -6.86 10.62 -9.09
N TRP A 523 -8.13 10.20 -9.11
CA TRP A 523 -9.10 10.81 -10.02
C TRP A 523 -9.46 12.24 -9.61
N TYR A 524 -9.40 12.52 -8.31
CA TYR A 524 -9.71 13.84 -7.74
C TYR A 524 -8.78 14.93 -8.31
N SER A 525 -7.46 14.74 -8.23
CA SER A 525 -6.52 15.75 -8.72
C SER A 525 -6.54 15.93 -10.23
N LEU A 526 -6.87 14.89 -11.01
CA LEU A 526 -7.06 15.00 -12.46
C LEU A 526 -8.26 15.88 -12.84
N VAL A 527 -9.35 15.78 -12.09
CA VAL A 527 -10.56 16.60 -12.32
C VAL A 527 -10.29 18.05 -11.90
N GLU A 528 -9.72 18.25 -10.71
CA GLU A 528 -9.50 19.57 -10.11
C GLU A 528 -8.32 20.35 -10.73
N SER A 529 -7.38 19.67 -11.40
CA SER A 529 -6.32 20.33 -12.18
C SER A 529 -6.85 21.01 -13.45
N GLY A 530 -7.96 20.50 -14.00
CA GLY A 530 -8.51 20.99 -15.27
C GLY A 530 -7.67 20.65 -16.50
N GLU A 531 -6.66 19.79 -16.40
CA GLU A 531 -5.83 19.34 -17.55
C GLU A 531 -6.68 18.65 -18.63
N LEU A 532 -7.70 17.90 -18.20
CA LEU A 532 -8.72 17.33 -19.06
C LEU A 532 -10.06 18.01 -18.79
N ASN A 533 -10.79 18.31 -19.87
CA ASN A 533 -12.18 18.75 -19.80
C ASN A 533 -13.09 17.57 -19.42
N LEU A 534 -13.03 17.19 -18.15
CA LEU A 534 -13.88 16.17 -17.54
C LEU A 534 -15.18 16.83 -17.04
N PRO A 535 -16.33 16.17 -17.17
CA PRO A 535 -17.54 16.65 -16.49
C PRO A 535 -17.32 16.61 -14.98
N ASP A 536 -17.85 17.62 -14.28
CA ASP A 536 -17.89 17.66 -12.82
C ASP A 536 -18.54 16.37 -12.27
N PRO A 537 -17.97 15.67 -11.26
CA PRO A 537 -18.46 14.36 -10.83
C PRO A 537 -19.89 14.36 -10.29
N ASP A 538 -20.32 15.41 -9.59
CA ASP A 538 -21.69 15.53 -9.10
C ASP A 538 -22.67 15.81 -10.24
N THR A 539 -22.26 16.60 -11.23
CA THR A 539 -22.98 16.82 -12.49
C THR A 539 -23.09 15.53 -13.30
N GLU A 540 -22.01 14.76 -13.46
CA GLU A 540 -22.02 13.48 -14.18
C GLU A 540 -22.93 12.46 -13.48
N LYS A 541 -22.90 12.40 -12.14
CA LYS A 541 -23.81 11.59 -11.33
C LYS A 541 -25.26 12.00 -11.53
N ALA A 542 -25.58 13.30 -11.45
CA ALA A 542 -26.93 13.81 -11.66
C ALA A 542 -27.45 13.55 -13.10
N GLU A 543 -26.58 13.65 -14.10
CA GLU A 543 -26.90 13.25 -15.48
C GLU A 543 -27.19 11.75 -15.60
N ASP A 544 -26.37 10.90 -14.99
CA ASP A 544 -26.54 9.45 -15.05
C ASP A 544 -27.79 8.98 -14.29
N GLU A 545 -28.11 9.59 -13.14
CA GLU A 545 -29.37 9.38 -12.41
C GLU A 545 -30.59 9.83 -13.24
N LYS A 546 -30.50 11.00 -13.89
CA LYS A 546 -31.52 11.50 -14.82
C LYS A 546 -31.70 10.60 -16.04
N ALA A 547 -30.61 10.08 -16.62
CA ALA A 547 -30.64 9.14 -17.72
C ALA A 547 -31.26 7.80 -17.30
N ALA A 548 -30.93 7.30 -16.11
CA ALA A 548 -31.52 6.08 -15.54
C ALA A 548 -33.01 6.24 -15.20
N LEU A 549 -33.45 7.44 -14.76
CA LEU A 549 -34.87 7.75 -14.61
C LEU A 549 -35.58 7.81 -15.96
N ALA A 550 -35.04 8.54 -16.95
CA ALA A 550 -35.60 8.62 -18.30
C ALA A 550 -35.73 7.24 -18.96
N TRP A 551 -34.74 6.35 -18.77
CA TRP A 551 -34.78 4.98 -19.29
C TRP A 551 -35.91 4.13 -18.67
N ARG A 552 -36.18 4.31 -17.37
CA ARG A 552 -37.31 3.67 -16.68
C ARG A 552 -38.65 4.22 -17.19
N LEU A 553 -38.77 5.54 -17.34
CA LEU A 553 -39.99 6.19 -17.85
C LEU A 553 -40.28 5.90 -19.33
N ALA A 554 -39.26 5.48 -20.10
CA ALA A 554 -39.40 4.99 -21.47
C ALA A 554 -39.81 3.51 -21.58
N GLU A 555 -40.22 2.87 -20.47
CA GLU A 555 -40.80 1.52 -20.50
C GLU A 555 -42.08 1.47 -21.35
N GLY A 556 -42.18 0.44 -22.21
CA GLY A 556 -43.27 0.32 -23.19
C GLY A 556 -43.19 1.30 -24.37
N LYS A 557 -42.11 2.09 -24.52
CA LYS A 557 -41.96 3.11 -25.57
C LYS A 557 -40.69 2.92 -26.41
N PRO A 558 -40.73 2.10 -27.47
CA PRO A 558 -39.54 1.78 -28.27
C PRO A 558 -38.82 2.99 -28.90
N GLN A 559 -39.56 3.99 -29.38
CA GLN A 559 -38.97 5.19 -29.98
C GLN A 559 -38.15 6.00 -28.96
N GLU A 560 -38.67 6.20 -27.74
CA GLU A 560 -37.96 6.89 -26.65
C GLU A 560 -36.71 6.11 -26.21
N ARG A 561 -36.81 4.78 -26.04
CA ARG A 561 -35.66 3.92 -25.72
C ARG A 561 -34.56 3.96 -26.78
N LEU A 562 -34.93 4.00 -28.07
CA LEU A 562 -33.97 4.16 -29.16
C LEU A 562 -33.23 5.50 -29.10
N ALA A 563 -33.94 6.60 -28.86
CA ALA A 563 -33.34 7.93 -28.72
C ALA A 563 -32.39 8.01 -27.52
N LEU A 564 -32.83 7.54 -26.35
CA LEU A 564 -32.02 7.48 -25.14
C LEU A 564 -30.76 6.63 -25.33
N ARG A 565 -30.86 5.47 -25.99
CA ARG A 565 -29.68 4.62 -26.23
C ARG A 565 -28.70 5.24 -27.22
N LYS A 566 -29.17 5.98 -28.24
CA LYS A 566 -28.30 6.75 -29.14
C LYS A 566 -27.51 7.82 -28.38
N ALA A 567 -28.18 8.59 -27.52
CA ALA A 567 -27.54 9.60 -26.69
C ALA A 567 -26.53 8.99 -25.70
N GLN A 568 -26.87 7.87 -25.06
CA GLN A 568 -25.97 7.16 -24.15
C GLN A 568 -24.72 6.64 -24.86
N ILE A 569 -24.86 6.03 -26.04
CA ILE A 569 -23.70 5.56 -26.84
C ILE A 569 -22.80 6.73 -27.24
N GLU A 570 -23.35 7.89 -27.56
CA GLU A 570 -22.58 9.11 -27.86
C GLU A 570 -21.81 9.61 -26.62
N LYS A 571 -22.42 9.60 -25.42
CA LYS A 571 -21.72 9.90 -24.15
C LYS A 571 -20.59 8.90 -23.89
N GLU A 572 -20.88 7.58 -23.98
CA GLU A 572 -19.88 6.52 -23.81
C GLU A 572 -18.70 6.67 -24.79
N LYS A 573 -18.95 7.03 -26.06
CA LYS A 573 -17.90 7.24 -27.07
C LYS A 573 -17.03 8.46 -26.76
N LYS A 574 -17.63 9.57 -26.31
CA LYS A 574 -16.87 10.77 -25.91
C LYS A 574 -15.98 10.48 -24.71
N GLN A 575 -16.49 9.80 -23.69
CA GLN A 575 -15.70 9.34 -22.54
C GLN A 575 -14.56 8.38 -22.97
N GLU A 576 -14.82 7.43 -23.87
CA GLU A 576 -13.80 6.47 -24.35
C GLU A 576 -12.72 7.06 -25.27
N ALA A 577 -12.96 8.26 -25.80
CA ALA A 577 -12.02 9.03 -26.62
C ALA A 577 -11.10 9.96 -25.81
N LEU A 578 -11.39 10.20 -24.52
CA LEU A 578 -10.53 11.00 -23.65
C LEU A 578 -9.17 10.31 -23.43
N PRO A 579 -8.03 11.04 -23.56
CA PRO A 579 -6.70 10.47 -23.44
C PRO A 579 -6.27 10.28 -21.97
N THR A 580 -7.16 9.81 -21.10
CA THR A 580 -6.94 9.73 -19.64
C THR A 580 -5.64 9.02 -19.26
N PHE A 581 -5.26 7.97 -20.00
CA PHE A 581 -4.00 7.23 -19.80
C PHE A 581 -2.73 8.07 -19.92
N GLN A 582 -2.79 9.26 -20.55
CA GLN A 582 -1.66 10.18 -20.64
C GLN A 582 -1.51 11.02 -19.36
N HIS A 583 -2.62 11.30 -18.67
CA HIS A 583 -2.69 12.23 -17.53
C HIS A 583 -2.79 11.55 -16.16
N VAL A 584 -3.35 10.33 -16.07
CA VAL A 584 -3.45 9.57 -14.82
C VAL A 584 -2.84 8.18 -14.95
N ALA A 585 -2.14 7.75 -13.91
CA ALA A 585 -1.59 6.41 -13.79
C ALA A 585 -2.67 5.32 -13.89
N THR A 586 -2.27 4.15 -14.38
CA THR A 586 -3.21 3.03 -14.48
C THR A 586 -3.54 2.48 -13.08
N PRO A 587 -4.74 1.92 -12.85
CA PRO A 587 -5.12 1.41 -11.53
C PRO A 587 -4.24 0.24 -11.09
N GLN A 588 -3.64 -0.49 -12.05
CA GLN A 588 -2.70 -1.55 -11.77
C GLN A 588 -1.37 -1.01 -11.21
N VAL A 589 -0.85 0.11 -11.73
CA VAL A 589 0.36 0.74 -11.20
C VAL A 589 0.09 1.36 -9.82
N ILE A 590 -1.07 1.99 -9.63
CA ILE A 590 -1.52 2.49 -8.32
C ILE A 590 -1.61 1.34 -7.31
N LYS A 591 -2.27 0.21 -7.67
CA LYS A 591 -2.31 -1.00 -6.85
C LYS A 591 -0.90 -1.46 -6.47
N MET A 592 -0.01 -1.63 -7.46
CA MET A 592 1.37 -2.11 -7.27
C MET A 592 2.27 -1.18 -6.45
N MET A 593 1.85 0.04 -6.12
CA MET A 593 2.62 0.97 -5.28
C MET A 593 2.00 1.20 -3.89
N ASN A 594 0.88 0.53 -3.56
CA ASN A 594 0.21 0.68 -2.27
C ASN A 594 0.06 -0.69 -1.55
N PRO A 595 0.70 -0.91 -0.39
CA PRO A 595 0.64 -2.17 0.35
C PRO A 595 -0.77 -2.52 0.86
N MET A 596 -1.66 -1.53 1.05
CA MET A 596 -3.01 -1.71 1.57
C MET A 596 -3.87 -2.64 0.70
N TYR A 597 -3.58 -2.73 -0.60
CA TYR A 597 -4.29 -3.60 -1.54
C TYR A 597 -3.85 -5.07 -1.52
N TYR A 598 -2.84 -5.42 -0.71
CA TYR A 598 -2.29 -6.79 -0.65
C TYR A 598 -2.39 -7.42 0.75
N ILE A 599 -2.39 -6.62 1.81
CA ILE A 599 -2.48 -7.11 3.19
C ILE A 599 -3.85 -7.78 3.42
N GLY A 600 -3.84 -9.06 3.80
CA GLY A 600 -5.04 -9.90 3.95
C GLY A 600 -5.55 -10.55 2.66
N THR A 601 -4.85 -10.38 1.53
CA THR A 601 -5.24 -11.00 0.24
C THR A 601 -4.58 -12.37 0.03
N PRO A 602 -5.24 -13.33 -0.65
CA PRO A 602 -4.67 -14.64 -0.91
C PRO A 602 -3.62 -14.64 -2.04
N ASP A 603 -3.48 -13.55 -2.80
CA ASP A 603 -2.49 -13.40 -3.88
C ASP A 603 -1.15 -12.80 -3.44
N ALA A 604 -0.96 -12.51 -2.14
CA ALA A 604 0.31 -12.04 -1.59
C ALA A 604 0.63 -12.64 -0.20
N GLY A 605 1.87 -13.07 -0.02
CA GLY A 605 2.43 -13.40 1.30
C GLY A 605 2.82 -12.14 2.04
N THR A 606 2.06 -11.78 3.07
CA THR A 606 2.42 -10.69 4.01
C THR A 606 3.48 -11.20 4.99
N ALA A 607 4.54 -10.42 5.20
CA ALA A 607 5.59 -10.73 6.18
C ALA A 607 5.01 -10.85 7.61
N PRO A 608 5.46 -11.79 8.44
CA PRO A 608 4.88 -12.00 9.77
C PRO A 608 5.25 -10.93 10.82
N TYR A 609 6.38 -10.23 10.69
CA TYR A 609 6.88 -9.27 11.70
C TYR A 609 7.14 -7.87 11.12
N TRP A 610 6.65 -6.83 11.80
CA TRP A 610 6.74 -5.44 11.37
C TRP A 610 7.14 -4.52 12.51
N ARG A 611 8.07 -3.61 12.24
CA ARG A 611 8.45 -2.51 13.11
C ARG A 611 8.29 -1.21 12.34
N ILE A 612 7.36 -0.37 12.78
CA ILE A 612 7.00 0.88 12.13
C ILE A 612 7.31 2.02 13.10
N ARG A 613 7.99 3.05 12.60
CA ARG A 613 8.37 4.24 13.37
C ARG A 613 8.02 5.50 12.60
N HIS A 614 7.49 6.52 13.26
CA HIS A 614 7.22 7.82 12.65
C HIS A 614 7.51 8.95 13.64
N GLY A 615 8.23 9.99 13.22
CA GLY A 615 8.61 11.08 14.12
C GLY A 615 7.41 11.90 14.58
N VAL A 616 7.36 12.28 15.86
CA VAL A 616 6.33 13.19 16.41
C VAL A 616 6.37 14.58 15.77
N LEU A 617 7.43 14.94 15.04
CA LEU A 617 7.55 16.20 14.30
C LEU A 617 7.60 16.00 12.77
N ASP A 618 7.40 14.76 12.31
CA ASP A 618 7.31 14.44 10.89
C ASP A 618 5.99 14.98 10.33
N ARG A 619 6.10 15.65 9.18
CA ARG A 619 5.01 16.32 8.47
C ARG A 619 5.10 16.07 6.97
N ASP A 620 5.96 15.15 6.53
CA ASP A 620 6.09 14.73 5.14
C ASP A 620 4.94 13.78 4.74
N THR A 621 4.32 13.14 5.74
CA THR A 621 2.95 12.60 5.70
C THR A 621 2.26 12.78 7.06
N ALA A 622 0.96 12.50 7.13
CA ALA A 622 0.22 12.48 8.40
C ALA A 622 0.50 11.18 9.17
N LEU A 623 0.55 11.22 10.51
CA LEU A 623 0.71 10.02 11.35
C LEU A 623 -0.38 8.96 11.10
N ALA A 624 -1.55 9.38 10.59
CA ALA A 624 -2.61 8.51 10.13
C ALA A 624 -2.16 7.48 9.07
N VAL A 625 -1.22 7.81 8.17
CA VAL A 625 -0.77 6.90 7.10
C VAL A 625 -0.05 5.66 7.65
N PRO A 626 1.04 5.77 8.44
CA PRO A 626 1.66 4.60 9.06
C PRO A 626 0.77 3.91 10.11
N ALA A 627 -0.13 4.65 10.77
CA ALA A 627 -1.10 4.07 11.71
C ALA A 627 -2.13 3.17 11.01
N ILE A 628 -2.67 3.59 9.87
CA ILE A 628 -3.59 2.78 9.04
C ILE A 628 -2.90 1.50 8.55
N LEU A 629 -1.64 1.61 8.11
CA LEU A 629 -0.83 0.45 7.74
C LEU A 629 -0.65 -0.51 8.91
N ALA A 630 -0.27 -0.01 10.09
CA ALA A 630 -0.10 -0.81 11.30
C ALA A 630 -1.39 -1.55 11.70
N LEU A 631 -2.52 -0.83 11.80
CA LEU A 631 -3.82 -1.40 12.15
C LEU A 631 -4.27 -2.46 11.14
N LYS A 632 -4.10 -2.22 9.84
CA LYS A 632 -4.45 -3.21 8.80
C LYS A 632 -3.59 -4.47 8.91
N LEU A 633 -2.30 -4.35 9.22
CA LEU A 633 -1.41 -5.48 9.46
C LEU A 633 -1.82 -6.28 10.71
N GLU A 634 -2.10 -5.59 11.83
CA GLU A 634 -2.59 -6.22 13.07
C GLU A 634 -3.92 -6.96 12.86
N ASN A 635 -4.86 -6.34 12.13
CA ASN A 635 -6.18 -6.90 11.85
C ASN A 635 -6.13 -8.15 10.95
N GLU A 636 -5.10 -8.28 10.10
CA GLU A 636 -4.82 -9.47 9.29
C GLU A 636 -3.82 -10.44 9.95
N GLY A 637 -3.52 -10.26 11.25
CA GLY A 637 -2.78 -11.20 12.07
C GLY A 637 -1.24 -11.10 12.03
N ALA A 638 -0.68 -10.07 11.38
CA ALA A 638 0.75 -9.79 11.45
C ALA A 638 1.13 -9.21 12.83
N ARG A 639 2.36 -9.44 13.28
CA ARG A 639 2.89 -8.84 14.51
C ARG A 639 3.49 -7.47 14.22
N VAL A 640 2.94 -6.43 14.83
CA VAL A 640 3.36 -5.05 14.60
C VAL A 640 3.85 -4.40 15.89
N ASP A 641 5.05 -3.82 15.83
CA ASP A 641 5.56 -2.84 16.77
C ASP A 641 5.47 -1.47 16.09
N PHE A 642 4.39 -0.73 16.33
CA PHE A 642 4.19 0.63 15.80
C PHE A 642 4.31 1.68 16.90
N GLN A 643 5.20 2.66 16.70
CA GLN A 643 5.41 3.78 17.63
C GLN A 643 5.55 5.11 16.88
N ALA A 644 4.89 6.14 17.40
CA ALA A 644 5.33 7.51 17.18
C ALA A 644 6.55 7.79 18.07
N VAL A 645 7.54 8.54 17.59
CA VAL A 645 8.82 8.73 18.30
C VAL A 645 9.05 10.20 18.63
N TRP A 646 9.16 10.51 19.93
CA TRP A 646 9.36 11.86 20.43
C TRP A 646 10.69 12.46 19.96
N GLY A 647 10.73 13.78 19.69
CA GLY A 647 11.94 14.52 19.31
C GLY A 647 12.37 14.38 17.84
N TYR A 648 11.93 13.33 17.14
CA TYR A 648 12.26 13.10 15.74
C TYR A 648 11.23 13.68 14.78
N GLY A 649 11.71 14.11 13.62
CA GLY A 649 10.91 14.44 12.44
C GLY A 649 11.00 13.37 11.37
N HIS A 650 11.12 13.81 10.12
CA HIS A 650 11.26 12.96 8.94
C HIS A 650 12.67 12.36 8.85
N ASP A 651 12.86 11.27 9.60
CA ASP A 651 14.15 10.61 9.75
C ASP A 651 14.00 9.10 10.03
N GLY A 652 15.13 8.39 10.07
CA GLY A 652 15.21 6.97 10.39
C GLY A 652 16.58 6.55 10.88
N ASP A 653 16.76 5.27 11.17
CA ASP A 653 18.00 4.67 11.71
C ASP A 653 18.53 5.34 13.00
N TYR A 654 17.66 6.01 13.76
CA TYR A 654 18.03 6.70 15.02
C TYR A 654 17.99 5.79 16.26
N ASP A 655 17.40 4.59 16.14
CA ASP A 655 17.20 3.63 17.23
C ASP A 655 17.75 2.24 16.85
N LEU A 656 18.95 2.21 16.26
CA LEU A 656 19.55 0.99 15.70
C LEU A 656 19.70 -0.15 16.72
N ASP A 657 20.08 0.14 17.96
CA ASP A 657 20.24 -0.92 18.97
C ASP A 657 18.88 -1.56 19.28
N GLN A 658 17.82 -0.76 19.41
CA GLN A 658 16.43 -1.24 19.59
C GLN A 658 15.87 -1.95 18.34
N LEU A 659 16.31 -1.57 17.14
CA LEU A 659 15.99 -2.29 15.91
C LEU A 659 16.59 -3.71 15.92
N PHE A 660 17.87 -3.85 16.24
CA PHE A 660 18.51 -5.17 16.25
C PHE A 660 18.04 -6.05 17.41
N ASP A 661 17.78 -5.46 18.59
CA ASP A 661 17.13 -6.18 19.70
C ASP A 661 15.73 -6.70 19.30
N TRP A 662 14.96 -5.94 18.51
CA TRP A 662 13.66 -6.39 17.97
C TRP A 662 13.79 -7.49 16.91
N ILE A 663 14.84 -7.46 16.06
CA ILE A 663 15.13 -8.54 15.11
C ILE A 663 15.41 -9.84 15.86
N ASP A 664 16.29 -9.80 16.87
CA ASP A 664 16.64 -10.95 17.70
C ASP A 664 15.40 -11.52 18.43
N ALA A 665 14.56 -10.64 19.01
CA ALA A 665 13.32 -11.06 19.66
C ALA A 665 12.28 -11.65 18.70
N SER A 666 12.19 -11.14 17.47
CA SER A 666 11.26 -11.65 16.43
C SER A 666 11.66 -13.04 15.96
N ILE A 667 12.97 -13.29 15.82
CA ILE A 667 13.54 -14.59 15.47
C ILE A 667 13.27 -15.60 16.59
N GLN A 668 13.53 -15.24 17.85
CA GLN A 668 13.25 -16.11 19.00
C GLN A 668 11.76 -16.48 19.11
N ASP A 669 10.85 -15.53 18.82
CA ASP A 669 9.42 -15.81 18.79
C ASP A 669 9.00 -16.76 17.64
N GLN A 670 9.67 -16.70 16.48
CA GLN A 670 9.44 -17.66 15.40
C GLN A 670 9.91 -19.06 15.80
N GLU A 671 11.09 -19.18 16.43
CA GLU A 671 11.65 -20.45 16.90
C GLU A 671 10.76 -21.08 17.98
N ASN A 672 10.36 -20.31 19.00
CA ASN A 672 9.47 -20.76 20.07
C ASN A 672 8.12 -21.31 19.55
N LYS A 673 7.64 -20.85 18.40
CA LYS A 673 6.40 -21.36 17.76
C LYS A 673 6.60 -22.68 17.02
N LYS A 674 7.81 -23.00 16.54
CA LYS A 674 8.11 -24.28 15.90
C LYS A 674 8.12 -25.43 16.91
N ASP A 675 8.50 -25.14 18.15
CA ASP A 675 8.62 -26.12 19.23
C ASP A 675 7.31 -26.42 19.98
N VAL A 676 6.19 -25.77 19.62
CA VAL A 676 4.86 -26.11 20.16
C VAL A 676 4.21 -27.22 19.31
N PRO A 677 3.96 -28.42 19.86
CA PRO A 677 3.30 -29.48 19.11
C PRO A 677 1.89 -29.08 18.68
N VAL A 678 1.53 -29.42 17.43
CA VAL A 678 0.28 -29.06 16.73
C VAL A 678 -1.03 -29.46 17.47
N ALA A 679 -0.94 -30.25 18.54
CA ALA A 679 -2.08 -30.76 19.31
C ALA A 679 -2.85 -29.70 20.13
N SER A 680 -2.31 -28.50 20.36
CA SER A 680 -2.90 -27.50 21.28
C SER A 680 -3.71 -26.38 20.61
N GLN A 681 -3.63 -26.18 19.29
CA GLN A 681 -4.43 -25.18 18.58
C GLN A 681 -5.82 -25.72 18.18
N LYS A 682 -6.62 -26.11 19.18
CA LYS A 682 -8.08 -26.16 19.02
C LYS A 682 -8.65 -24.75 19.18
N ARG A 683 -9.55 -24.39 18.26
CA ARG A 683 -10.25 -23.09 18.20
C ARG A 683 -10.85 -22.70 19.56
N ILE A 684 -10.69 -21.43 19.91
CA ILE A 684 -11.60 -20.65 20.75
C ILE A 684 -12.05 -19.49 19.87
#